data_AF-A0A6J4IM98-F1
#
_entry.id   AF-A0A6J4IM98-F1
#
_cell.length_a   1.000
_cell.length_b   1.000
_cell.length_c   1.000
_cell.angle_alpha   90.00
_cell.angle_beta   90.00
_cell.angle_gamma   90.00
#
_symmetry.space_group_name_H-M   'P 1'
#
loop_
_entity.id
_entity.type
_entity.pdbx_description
1 polymer ?
#
loop_
_entity_poly.entity_id
_entity_poly.type
_entity_poly.pdbx_seq_one_letter_code
_entity_poly.pdbx_strand_id
1 'polypeptide(L)'
;MARFDTLSGEAPLVIGHRGASAFRPEHTLEAYRLAIQLGADVVEPDVVPTKDGRLVARHENELSGTTDVSTRPEFADRQTTKTIDGTAVTGWFSEDFTLAEIKTLYAKERIPEIRPGNTAYDGLYRVPTIEEVVALVREEEPRTGREIGIIPETKHPVFFEYEGQFLGGGRIGMDTSQMLVDALKAVDFTDPDRVTIQSFELANLIELQKQIMPAAGVDLPLVQLLGGSYDIAFNLNPANAALGGDVDAYAEFDYPLRPASAANLDLNTPAALQAMAALYAEGIGPFKDYILPTVAQTPAVDGDGDGRAQIARRLTGETTQLVNDAHAAGLEVYPYTLRDEEAFQALRPDGTVRPPEEEYRQLIELGIDGFFTDSPSTGRILVNILSDEEAPPEPLELDFLGQAVTPFGTGFGGLQIGGLSALTYDAESDAFLALSDDRSPQARFFTVRLDLSDGVLSTGDQSFTGVQVLADANGQPFANGALDPEGLAITEDGSFYFSSEGDANALVAPLVGTLSAFGTQTGSLPVGGDYLPAANQASGIRNNLAFEALTLSPDGQRLFVGTENALYQDGPAADLYTGSPSRVVEYSTATGRQVAEYTYRTEPVQDAPSPAGAFANNGLVELLALDDRGTLLALERSFSTGVPGNDIRLFLARPDPAGADATGRVPLRKELVLDFDDLGITLDNVEGMTFGPELPDGRRTLVLVSDDNFSETQATQFLAFAVDGGTAIA
;
A
#
# COMPACT_ATOMS: atom_id res chain seq x y z
N MET A 1 -13.88 -5.72 -7.57
CA MET A 1 -12.61 -5.19 -8.09
C MET A 1 -12.67 -3.68 -7.97
N ALA A 2 -11.68 -3.08 -7.31
CA ALA A 2 -11.38 -1.65 -7.40
C ALA A 2 -11.33 -1.26 -8.89
N ARG A 3 -11.80 -0.06 -9.24
CA ARG A 3 -11.87 0.37 -10.64
C ARG A 3 -11.01 1.60 -10.78
N PHE A 4 -9.75 1.39 -11.11
CA PHE A 4 -8.83 2.47 -11.43
C PHE A 4 -9.29 3.21 -12.69
N ASP A 5 -8.88 4.47 -12.83
CA ASP A 5 -9.10 5.27 -14.04
C ASP A 5 -8.13 4.90 -15.20
N THR A 6 -7.50 3.71 -15.12
CA THR A 6 -6.74 3.12 -16.23
C THR A 6 -7.66 2.79 -17.41
N LEU A 7 -7.09 2.62 -18.60
CA LEU A 7 -7.82 2.28 -19.82
C LEU A 7 -8.57 0.95 -19.69
N SER A 8 -7.98 -0.02 -18.99
CA SER A 8 -8.57 -1.34 -18.72
C SER A 8 -9.48 -1.36 -17.49
N GLY A 9 -9.31 -0.40 -16.57
CA GLY A 9 -9.94 -0.39 -15.25
C GLY A 9 -9.19 -1.22 -14.19
N GLU A 10 -8.11 -1.90 -14.58
CA GLU A 10 -7.25 -2.69 -13.70
C GLU A 10 -6.18 -1.83 -13.02
N ALA A 11 -5.55 -2.38 -11.98
CA ALA A 11 -4.44 -1.71 -11.30
C ALA A 11 -3.28 -1.42 -12.27
N PRO A 12 -2.61 -0.25 -12.15
CA PRO A 12 -1.52 0.10 -13.04
C PRO A 12 -0.30 -0.80 -12.82
N LEU A 13 0.41 -1.12 -13.91
CA LEU A 13 1.61 -1.96 -13.86
C LEU A 13 2.78 -1.26 -13.17
N VAL A 14 3.44 -1.95 -12.23
CA VAL A 14 4.71 -1.52 -11.66
C VAL A 14 5.85 -2.05 -12.52
N ILE A 15 6.51 -1.18 -13.27
CA ILE A 15 7.56 -1.57 -14.23
C ILE A 15 8.94 -1.23 -13.65
N GLY A 16 9.75 -2.27 -13.39
CA GLY A 16 11.12 -2.12 -12.91
C GLY A 16 12.05 -1.62 -14.01
N HIS A 17 12.27 -0.31 -14.05
CA HIS A 17 13.09 0.37 -15.05
C HIS A 17 14.57 0.00 -14.89
N ARG A 18 15.07 -0.80 -15.85
CA ARG A 18 16.39 -1.45 -15.79
C ARG A 18 16.57 -2.36 -14.57
N GLY A 19 15.44 -2.86 -14.04
CA GLY A 19 15.34 -3.54 -12.75
C GLY A 19 15.16 -2.58 -11.58
N ALA A 20 15.62 -2.97 -10.40
CA ALA A 20 15.56 -2.15 -9.18
C ALA A 20 16.80 -1.24 -9.11
N SER A 21 16.95 -0.37 -10.12
CA SER A 21 18.21 0.32 -10.39
C SER A 21 18.59 1.35 -9.31
N ALA A 22 17.64 1.78 -8.47
CA ALA A 22 17.93 2.57 -7.28
C ALA A 22 18.81 1.81 -6.27
N PHE A 23 18.73 0.48 -6.26
CA PHE A 23 19.34 -0.38 -5.23
C PHE A 23 20.44 -1.30 -5.77
N ARG A 24 20.52 -1.51 -7.08
CA ARG A 24 21.54 -2.36 -7.73
C ARG A 24 21.98 -1.75 -9.05
N PRO A 25 23.23 -2.02 -9.51
CA PRO A 25 23.66 -1.63 -10.85
C PRO A 25 22.64 -2.07 -11.92
N GLU A 26 22.22 -1.11 -12.74
CA GLU A 26 21.19 -1.29 -13.77
C GLU A 26 21.51 -2.44 -14.75
N HIS A 27 20.45 -3.08 -15.27
CA HIS A 27 20.53 -4.21 -16.20
C HIS A 27 21.45 -5.35 -15.76
N THR A 28 21.36 -5.72 -14.48
CA THR A 28 21.93 -6.96 -13.96
C THR A 28 20.80 -7.93 -13.65
N LEU A 29 21.07 -9.24 -13.68
CA LEU A 29 20.06 -10.23 -13.25
C LEU A 29 19.64 -9.97 -11.80
N GLU A 30 20.53 -9.45 -10.98
CA GLU A 30 20.30 -9.11 -9.58
C GLU A 30 19.40 -7.87 -9.43
N ALA A 31 19.53 -6.87 -10.29
CA ALA A 31 18.60 -5.74 -10.32
C ALA A 31 17.19 -6.18 -10.74
N TYR A 32 17.05 -7.03 -11.76
CA TYR A 32 15.76 -7.55 -12.19
C TYR A 32 15.12 -8.45 -11.13
N ARG A 33 15.88 -9.37 -10.53
CA ARG A 33 15.39 -10.22 -9.44
C ARG A 33 14.90 -9.38 -8.27
N LEU A 34 15.66 -8.36 -7.88
CA LEU A 34 15.25 -7.47 -6.80
C LEU A 34 13.98 -6.68 -7.18
N ALA A 35 13.84 -6.22 -8.42
CA ALA A 35 12.61 -5.54 -8.85
C ALA A 35 11.38 -6.43 -8.68
N ILE A 36 11.48 -7.69 -9.11
CA ILE A 36 10.41 -8.69 -8.97
C ILE A 36 10.10 -8.91 -7.47
N GLN A 37 11.11 -9.05 -6.62
CA GLN A 37 10.93 -9.21 -5.17
C GLN A 37 10.28 -7.99 -4.50
N LEU A 38 10.56 -6.79 -5.01
CA LEU A 38 9.96 -5.54 -4.55
C LEU A 38 8.58 -5.26 -5.18
N GLY A 39 8.05 -6.21 -5.94
CA GLY A 39 6.67 -6.17 -6.41
C GLY A 39 6.47 -5.61 -7.81
N ALA A 40 7.53 -5.46 -8.62
CA ALA A 40 7.37 -5.17 -10.05
C ALA A 40 6.56 -6.29 -10.74
N ASP A 41 5.63 -5.91 -11.60
CA ASP A 41 4.87 -6.82 -12.48
C ASP A 41 5.67 -7.14 -13.75
N VAL A 42 6.49 -6.18 -14.17
CA VAL A 42 7.25 -6.23 -15.41
C VAL A 42 8.67 -5.71 -15.16
N VAL A 43 9.67 -6.29 -15.83
CA VAL A 43 11.04 -5.75 -15.86
C VAL A 43 11.40 -5.22 -17.24
N GLU A 44 12.12 -4.12 -17.30
CA GLU A 44 12.45 -3.42 -18.54
C GLU A 44 13.94 -3.63 -18.91
N PRO A 45 14.24 -4.43 -19.95
CA PRO A 45 15.58 -4.52 -20.51
C PRO A 45 15.77 -3.69 -21.80
N ASP A 46 16.52 -2.59 -21.72
CA ASP A 46 17.17 -2.00 -22.89
C ASP A 46 18.11 -3.00 -23.59
N VAL A 47 18.04 -3.15 -24.92
CA VAL A 47 18.89 -4.10 -25.67
C VAL A 47 19.78 -3.42 -26.72
N VAL A 48 21.04 -3.84 -26.75
CA VAL A 48 22.05 -3.46 -27.76
C VAL A 48 22.77 -4.70 -28.31
N PRO A 49 23.19 -4.69 -29.58
CA PRO A 49 23.87 -5.83 -30.17
C PRO A 49 25.37 -5.89 -29.82
N THR A 50 25.88 -7.13 -29.78
CA THR A 50 27.31 -7.45 -29.77
C THR A 50 27.83 -7.65 -31.18
N LYS A 51 29.16 -7.63 -31.35
CA LYS A 51 29.84 -7.85 -32.64
C LYS A 51 29.45 -9.15 -33.34
N ASP A 52 29.18 -10.19 -32.57
CA ASP A 52 28.81 -11.53 -33.03
C ASP A 52 27.29 -11.78 -33.05
N GLY A 53 26.49 -10.70 -33.01
CA GLY A 53 25.05 -10.74 -33.29
C GLY A 53 24.21 -11.27 -32.13
N ARG A 54 24.56 -10.94 -30.89
CA ARG A 54 23.77 -11.26 -29.68
C ARG A 54 23.23 -9.99 -29.05
N LEU A 55 22.07 -10.04 -28.41
CA LEU A 55 21.52 -8.91 -27.68
C LEU A 55 21.89 -8.99 -26.20
N VAL A 56 22.45 -7.90 -25.67
CA VAL A 56 22.78 -7.74 -24.26
C VAL A 56 21.97 -6.62 -23.64
N ALA A 57 21.59 -6.79 -22.37
CA ALA A 57 20.77 -5.80 -21.67
C ALA A 57 21.66 -4.64 -21.19
N ARG A 58 21.50 -3.47 -21.81
CA ARG A 58 22.28 -2.24 -21.57
C ARG A 58 21.53 -1.02 -22.11
N HIS A 59 21.38 0.01 -21.28
CA HIS A 59 20.78 1.29 -21.71
C HIS A 59 21.51 1.99 -22.86
N GLU A 60 22.84 1.89 -22.93
CA GLU A 60 23.63 2.48 -24.01
C GLU A 60 24.59 1.43 -24.56
N ASN A 61 24.93 1.55 -25.84
CA ASN A 61 25.98 0.71 -26.42
C ASN A 61 27.38 1.16 -26.00
N GLU A 62 27.54 2.42 -25.57
CA GLU A 62 28.72 2.89 -24.86
C GLU A 62 28.78 2.27 -23.45
N LEU A 63 29.87 1.54 -23.16
CA LEU A 63 30.02 0.69 -21.99
C LEU A 63 30.79 1.34 -20.82
N SER A 64 31.46 2.48 -21.02
CA SER A 64 32.36 3.08 -20.02
C SER A 64 31.64 3.52 -18.77
N GLY A 65 30.46 4.11 -18.93
CA GLY A 65 29.70 4.68 -17.81
C GLY A 65 29.21 3.61 -16.82
N THR A 66 29.09 2.37 -17.28
CA THR A 66 28.24 1.37 -16.63
C THR A 66 28.87 -0.02 -16.55
N THR A 67 30.13 -0.15 -17.01
CA THR A 67 30.96 -1.33 -16.82
C THR A 67 32.38 -0.96 -16.37
N ASP A 68 33.20 -1.96 -16.05
CA ASP A 68 34.62 -1.81 -15.73
C ASP A 68 35.55 -1.70 -16.97
N VAL A 69 35.01 -1.68 -18.21
CA VAL A 69 35.77 -1.74 -19.47
C VAL A 69 36.91 -0.73 -19.56
N SER A 70 36.71 0.50 -19.08
CA SER A 70 37.71 1.58 -19.15
C SER A 70 38.95 1.31 -18.29
N THR A 71 38.88 0.34 -17.38
CA THR A 71 39.99 -0.08 -16.52
C THR A 71 40.63 -1.40 -16.95
N ARG A 72 40.15 -2.04 -18.04
CA ARG A 72 40.64 -3.31 -18.57
C ARG A 72 41.79 -3.08 -19.56
N PRO A 73 43.07 -3.39 -19.22
CA PRO A 73 44.20 -3.10 -20.10
C PRO A 73 44.14 -3.82 -21.44
N GLU A 74 43.56 -5.02 -21.48
CA GLU A 74 43.39 -5.82 -22.69
C GLU A 74 42.42 -5.23 -23.72
N PHE A 75 41.59 -4.26 -23.30
CA PHE A 75 40.64 -3.56 -24.17
C PHE A 75 41.01 -2.10 -24.39
N ALA A 76 42.15 -1.62 -23.89
CA ALA A 76 42.54 -0.21 -24.01
C ALA A 76 42.63 0.27 -25.47
N ASP A 77 42.93 -0.62 -26.42
CA ASP A 77 43.00 -0.35 -27.86
C ASP A 77 41.64 -0.29 -28.56
N ARG A 78 40.54 -0.54 -27.83
CA ARG A 78 39.15 -0.50 -28.33
C ARG A 78 38.45 0.83 -28.11
N GLN A 79 39.06 1.77 -27.38
CA GLN A 79 38.48 3.09 -27.19
C GLN A 79 38.42 3.85 -28.52
N THR A 80 37.27 4.40 -28.86
CA THR A 80 37.08 5.18 -30.09
C THR A 80 36.02 6.27 -29.91
N THR A 81 35.83 7.08 -30.94
CA THR A 81 34.76 8.07 -31.03
C THR A 81 33.79 7.66 -32.13
N LYS A 82 32.50 7.57 -31.81
CA LYS A 82 31.41 7.32 -32.78
C LYS A 82 30.39 8.45 -32.73
N THR A 83 29.65 8.62 -33.82
CA THR A 83 28.48 9.50 -33.86
C THR A 83 27.25 8.63 -33.72
N ILE A 84 26.55 8.76 -32.59
CA ILE A 84 25.31 8.06 -32.28
C ILE A 84 24.22 9.13 -32.25
N ASP A 85 23.21 8.97 -33.09
CA ASP A 85 22.07 9.89 -33.21
C ASP A 85 22.50 11.36 -33.38
N GLY A 86 23.50 11.57 -34.23
CA GLY A 86 24.08 12.90 -34.49
C GLY A 86 25.02 13.44 -33.41
N THR A 87 25.22 12.71 -32.30
CA THR A 87 26.07 13.13 -31.17
C THR A 87 27.38 12.35 -31.13
N ALA A 88 28.51 13.06 -31.00
CA ALA A 88 29.82 12.43 -30.85
C ALA A 88 30.02 11.88 -29.42
N VAL A 89 30.23 10.57 -29.31
CA VAL A 89 30.43 9.83 -28.06
C VAL A 89 31.81 9.16 -28.12
N THR A 90 32.61 9.26 -27.05
CA THR A 90 33.94 8.63 -26.97
C THR A 90 33.95 7.60 -25.86
N GLY A 91 34.33 6.36 -26.18
CA GLY A 91 34.20 5.25 -25.25
C GLY A 91 34.47 3.90 -25.90
N TRP A 92 33.85 2.87 -25.33
CA TRP A 92 33.94 1.48 -25.77
C TRP A 92 32.53 0.99 -26.10
N PHE A 93 32.34 0.42 -27.29
CA PHE A 93 30.99 0.19 -27.83
C PHE A 93 30.68 -1.29 -27.96
N SER A 94 29.48 -1.73 -27.54
CA SER A 94 29.09 -3.14 -27.49
C SER A 94 29.26 -3.88 -28.81
N GLU A 95 28.98 -3.21 -29.93
CA GLU A 95 29.14 -3.78 -31.28
C GLU A 95 30.60 -4.10 -31.65
N ASP A 96 31.59 -3.58 -30.92
CA ASP A 96 33.00 -3.86 -31.14
C ASP A 96 33.54 -5.04 -30.30
N PHE A 97 32.69 -5.62 -29.45
CA PHE A 97 32.99 -6.76 -28.59
C PHE A 97 32.13 -7.97 -28.94
N THR A 98 32.73 -9.15 -28.92
CA THR A 98 31.97 -10.40 -28.92
C THR A 98 31.23 -10.58 -27.60
N LEU A 99 30.17 -11.39 -27.59
CA LEU A 99 29.47 -11.72 -26.35
C LEU A 99 30.43 -12.34 -25.32
N ALA A 100 31.35 -13.18 -25.76
CA ALA A 100 32.34 -13.80 -24.88
C ALA A 100 33.22 -12.76 -24.17
N GLU A 101 33.59 -11.67 -24.85
CA GLU A 101 34.34 -10.56 -24.24
C GLU A 101 33.46 -9.74 -23.31
N ILE A 102 32.22 -9.41 -23.71
CA ILE A 102 31.27 -8.67 -22.86
C ILE A 102 31.01 -9.42 -21.54
N LYS A 103 30.91 -10.76 -21.59
CA LYS A 103 30.72 -11.59 -20.40
C LYS A 103 31.90 -11.55 -19.41
N THR A 104 33.05 -11.02 -19.81
CA THR A 104 34.18 -10.78 -18.90
C THR A 104 34.10 -9.47 -18.13
N LEU A 105 33.24 -8.54 -18.56
CA LEU A 105 33.04 -7.25 -17.92
C LEU A 105 32.14 -7.38 -16.70
N TYR A 106 32.30 -6.45 -15.76
CA TYR A 106 31.40 -6.29 -14.62
C TYR A 106 30.61 -5.00 -14.75
N ALA A 107 29.32 -5.06 -14.43
CA ALA A 107 28.48 -3.88 -14.30
C ALA A 107 28.92 -3.03 -13.09
N LYS A 108 28.69 -1.73 -13.17
CA LYS A 108 28.93 -0.77 -12.09
C LYS A 108 27.83 0.29 -12.05
N GLU A 109 27.72 0.98 -10.92
CA GLU A 109 26.81 2.12 -10.74
C GLU A 109 27.17 3.27 -11.69
N ARG A 110 26.15 3.83 -12.37
CA ARG A 110 26.31 4.88 -13.38
C ARG A 110 26.30 6.30 -12.80
N ILE A 111 25.66 6.50 -11.66
CA ILE A 111 25.50 7.78 -10.96
C ILE A 111 25.94 7.67 -9.49
N PRO A 112 27.21 7.31 -9.21
CA PRO A 112 27.68 7.00 -7.85
C PRO A 112 27.56 8.18 -6.87
N GLU A 113 27.49 9.42 -7.37
CA GLU A 113 27.28 10.61 -6.54
C GLU A 113 25.85 10.73 -6.00
N ILE A 114 24.87 10.14 -6.68
CA ILE A 114 23.46 10.08 -6.26
C ILE A 114 23.18 8.74 -5.55
N ARG A 115 23.77 7.64 -6.04
CA ARG A 115 23.60 6.27 -5.51
C ARG A 115 24.89 5.71 -4.92
N PRO A 116 25.51 6.34 -3.90
CA PRO A 116 26.78 5.87 -3.37
C PRO A 116 26.69 4.45 -2.79
N GLY A 117 25.53 4.06 -2.24
CA GLY A 117 25.29 2.70 -1.75
C GLY A 117 25.39 1.61 -2.82
N ASN A 118 25.07 1.93 -4.08
CA ASN A 118 25.14 0.97 -5.18
C ASN A 118 26.57 0.63 -5.59
N THR A 119 27.54 1.49 -5.30
CA THR A 119 28.96 1.23 -5.59
C THR A 119 29.52 0.04 -4.83
N ALA A 120 28.86 -0.39 -3.74
CA ALA A 120 29.19 -1.62 -3.04
C ALA A 120 29.04 -2.88 -3.90
N TYR A 121 28.31 -2.79 -5.02
CA TYR A 121 28.08 -3.88 -5.96
C TYR A 121 28.95 -3.79 -7.22
N ASP A 122 29.78 -2.75 -7.35
CA ASP A 122 30.71 -2.63 -8.47
C ASP A 122 31.65 -3.84 -8.50
N GLY A 123 31.79 -4.44 -9.68
CA GLY A 123 32.68 -5.60 -9.85
C GLY A 123 32.07 -6.94 -9.42
N LEU A 124 30.77 -7.00 -9.08
CA LEU A 124 30.11 -8.25 -8.66
C LEU A 124 29.33 -8.92 -9.80
N TYR A 125 28.59 -8.13 -10.58
CA TYR A 125 27.56 -8.65 -11.48
C TYR A 125 27.96 -8.55 -12.96
N ARG A 126 27.48 -9.50 -13.76
CA ARG A 126 27.81 -9.61 -15.19
C ARG A 126 26.73 -8.99 -16.06
N VAL A 127 27.10 -8.57 -17.26
CA VAL A 127 26.16 -8.11 -18.29
C VAL A 127 25.33 -9.30 -18.78
N PRO A 128 23.99 -9.28 -18.67
CA PRO A 128 23.12 -10.34 -19.16
C PRO A 128 22.75 -10.16 -20.64
N THR A 129 22.37 -11.26 -21.27
CA THR A 129 21.69 -11.33 -22.56
C THR A 129 20.18 -11.28 -22.35
N ILE A 130 19.41 -10.93 -23.38
CA ILE A 130 17.94 -10.95 -23.29
C ILE A 130 17.41 -12.34 -22.94
N GLU A 131 18.03 -13.40 -23.46
CA GLU A 131 17.64 -14.78 -23.17
C GLU A 131 17.87 -15.15 -21.69
N GLU A 132 18.92 -14.61 -21.05
CA GLU A 132 19.13 -14.80 -19.60
C GLU A 132 18.16 -13.99 -18.76
N VAL A 133 17.69 -12.83 -19.23
CA VAL A 133 16.62 -12.07 -18.56
C VAL A 133 15.31 -12.87 -18.59
N VAL A 134 14.95 -13.45 -19.74
CA VAL A 134 13.79 -14.36 -19.85
C VAL A 134 13.95 -15.58 -18.96
N ALA A 135 15.15 -16.18 -18.93
CA ALA A 135 15.42 -17.32 -18.06
C ALA A 135 15.27 -16.97 -16.58
N LEU A 136 15.70 -15.78 -16.15
CA LEU A 136 15.50 -15.28 -14.79
C LEU A 136 14.03 -15.08 -14.47
N VAL A 137 13.26 -14.46 -15.37
CA VAL A 137 11.82 -14.25 -15.22
C VAL A 137 11.14 -15.59 -14.91
N ARG A 138 11.36 -16.60 -15.75
CA ARG A 138 10.84 -17.97 -15.54
C ARG A 138 11.29 -18.63 -14.24
N GLU A 139 12.47 -18.26 -13.74
CA GLU A 139 13.01 -18.77 -12.47
C GLU A 139 12.27 -18.17 -11.26
N GLU A 140 11.84 -16.91 -11.34
CA GLU A 140 11.21 -16.17 -10.25
C GLU A 140 9.68 -16.38 -10.15
N GLU A 141 9.00 -16.71 -11.25
CA GLU A 141 7.55 -16.99 -11.25
C GLU A 141 7.11 -18.02 -10.20
N PRO A 142 7.69 -19.25 -10.13
CA PRO A 142 7.28 -20.21 -9.11
C PRO A 142 7.64 -19.79 -7.68
N ARG A 143 8.57 -18.83 -7.50
CA ARG A 143 8.95 -18.29 -6.18
C ARG A 143 7.95 -17.25 -5.68
N THR A 144 7.42 -16.46 -6.60
CA THR A 144 6.50 -15.35 -6.27
C THR A 144 5.03 -15.72 -6.45
N GLY A 145 4.73 -16.78 -7.21
CA GLY A 145 3.38 -17.14 -7.60
C GLY A 145 2.75 -16.18 -8.63
N ARG A 146 3.56 -15.27 -9.20
CA ARG A 146 3.12 -14.26 -10.16
C ARG A 146 3.71 -14.52 -11.52
N GLU A 147 2.94 -14.25 -12.56
CA GLU A 147 3.44 -14.12 -13.92
C GLU A 147 4.13 -12.77 -14.08
N ILE A 148 5.36 -12.77 -14.61
CA ILE A 148 6.19 -11.56 -14.70
C ILE A 148 6.46 -11.20 -16.16
N GLY A 149 6.09 -10.00 -16.59
CA GLY A 149 6.33 -9.54 -17.96
C GLY A 149 7.76 -9.03 -18.20
N ILE A 150 8.07 -8.77 -19.48
CA ILE A 150 9.22 -7.95 -19.88
C ILE A 150 8.80 -6.84 -20.86
N ILE A 151 9.45 -5.67 -20.76
CA ILE A 151 9.32 -4.59 -21.75
C ILE A 151 10.70 -4.30 -22.36
N PRO A 152 11.16 -5.05 -23.38
CA PRO A 152 12.44 -4.75 -24.02
C PRO A 152 12.40 -3.46 -24.84
N GLU A 153 13.42 -2.61 -24.67
CA GLU A 153 13.63 -1.42 -25.50
C GLU A 153 14.71 -1.66 -26.56
N THR A 154 14.40 -1.46 -27.85
CA THR A 154 15.43 -1.47 -28.89
C THR A 154 16.16 -0.11 -28.92
N LYS A 155 17.45 -0.10 -28.58
CA LYS A 155 18.28 1.13 -28.59
C LYS A 155 18.88 1.40 -29.96
N HIS A 156 18.82 2.67 -30.38
CA HIS A 156 19.40 3.20 -31.62
C HIS A 156 19.25 2.32 -32.87
N PRO A 157 18.03 1.82 -33.24
CA PRO A 157 17.85 0.98 -34.43
C PRO A 157 18.50 1.56 -35.69
N VAL A 158 18.29 2.86 -35.99
CA VAL A 158 18.89 3.52 -37.16
C VAL A 158 20.42 3.47 -37.15
N PHE A 159 21.04 3.65 -35.98
CA PHE A 159 22.50 3.56 -35.87
C PHE A 159 23.00 2.15 -36.19
N PHE A 160 22.40 1.11 -35.61
CA PHE A 160 22.90 -0.26 -35.78
C PHE A 160 22.65 -0.81 -37.19
N GLU A 161 21.54 -0.44 -37.80
CA GLU A 161 21.19 -0.92 -39.12
C GLU A 161 21.90 -0.13 -40.23
N TYR A 162 21.89 1.20 -40.13
CA TYR A 162 22.28 2.05 -41.25
C TYR A 162 23.59 2.81 -41.00
N GLU A 163 23.69 3.63 -39.96
CA GLU A 163 24.78 4.62 -39.90
C GLU A 163 26.10 4.06 -39.34
N GLY A 164 26.00 3.17 -38.36
CA GLY A 164 27.09 2.73 -37.52
C GLY A 164 28.12 1.87 -38.23
N GLN A 165 29.34 1.96 -37.73
CA GLN A 165 30.48 1.17 -38.20
C GLN A 165 31.21 0.50 -37.04
N PHE A 166 31.78 -0.67 -37.33
CA PHE A 166 32.73 -1.30 -36.42
C PHE A 166 34.04 -0.51 -36.35
N LEU A 167 34.78 -0.65 -35.25
CA LEU A 167 36.10 -0.05 -35.03
C LEU A 167 37.11 -0.34 -36.16
N GLY A 168 37.01 -1.53 -36.77
CA GLY A 168 37.84 -1.95 -37.90
C GLY A 168 37.38 -1.42 -39.27
N GLY A 169 36.31 -0.63 -39.31
CA GLY A 169 35.59 -0.26 -40.51
C GLY A 169 34.56 -1.30 -40.95
N GLY A 170 33.71 -0.92 -41.89
CA GLY A 170 32.55 -1.71 -42.33
C GLY A 170 31.28 -1.35 -41.55
N ARG A 171 30.13 -1.44 -42.22
CA ARG A 171 28.83 -1.15 -41.61
C ARG A 171 28.48 -2.24 -40.60
N ILE A 172 27.79 -1.85 -39.53
CA ILE A 172 27.26 -2.80 -38.55
C ILE A 172 26.17 -3.65 -39.22
N GLY A 173 25.12 -3.02 -39.77
CA GLY A 173 24.09 -3.70 -40.55
C GLY A 173 23.27 -4.69 -39.74
N MET A 174 23.02 -4.38 -38.47
CA MET A 174 22.24 -5.20 -37.56
C MET A 174 20.88 -4.55 -37.31
N ASP A 175 19.83 -5.17 -37.82
CA ASP A 175 18.45 -4.83 -37.47
C ASP A 175 18.13 -5.38 -36.07
N THR A 176 18.13 -4.49 -35.09
CA THR A 176 17.89 -4.84 -33.68
C THR A 176 16.45 -5.30 -33.43
N SER A 177 15.50 -4.87 -34.25
CA SER A 177 14.09 -5.27 -34.17
C SER A 177 13.92 -6.74 -34.57
N GLN A 178 14.48 -7.13 -35.72
CA GLN A 178 14.48 -8.54 -36.15
C GLN A 178 15.25 -9.43 -35.18
N MET A 179 16.42 -8.96 -34.70
CA MET A 179 17.21 -9.70 -33.71
C MET A 179 16.43 -9.94 -32.41
N LEU A 180 15.65 -8.97 -31.94
CA LEU A 180 14.86 -9.11 -30.71
C LEU A 180 13.75 -10.15 -30.89
N VAL A 181 12.99 -10.07 -31.99
CA VAL A 181 11.93 -11.04 -32.30
C VAL A 181 12.51 -12.46 -32.46
N ASP A 182 13.66 -12.59 -33.12
CA ASP A 182 14.35 -13.88 -33.26
C ASP A 182 14.80 -14.44 -31.90
N ALA A 183 15.35 -13.59 -31.03
CA ALA A 183 15.80 -14.00 -29.69
C ALA A 183 14.64 -14.47 -28.81
N LEU A 184 13.52 -13.73 -28.79
CA LEU A 184 12.31 -14.09 -28.03
C LEU A 184 11.69 -15.40 -28.54
N LYS A 185 11.62 -15.58 -29.86
CA LYS A 185 11.15 -16.83 -30.47
C LYS A 185 12.06 -18.01 -30.16
N ALA A 186 13.37 -17.80 -30.15
CA ALA A 186 14.33 -18.87 -29.87
C ALA A 186 14.16 -19.45 -28.46
N VAL A 187 13.61 -18.66 -27.52
CA VAL A 187 13.33 -19.07 -26.14
C VAL A 187 11.84 -19.32 -25.86
N ASP A 188 10.97 -19.24 -26.87
CA ASP A 188 9.52 -19.43 -26.75
C ASP A 188 8.86 -18.47 -25.74
N PHE A 189 9.20 -17.19 -25.81
CA PHE A 189 8.68 -16.14 -24.92
C PHE A 189 8.09 -14.99 -25.74
N THR A 190 6.98 -15.28 -26.41
CA THR A 190 6.27 -14.35 -27.32
C THR A 190 4.78 -14.30 -26.98
N ASP A 191 4.44 -14.38 -25.70
CA ASP A 191 3.08 -14.20 -25.22
C ASP A 191 2.78 -12.69 -25.14
N PRO A 192 1.76 -12.18 -25.86
CA PRO A 192 1.42 -10.75 -25.87
C PRO A 192 1.01 -10.20 -24.51
N ASP A 193 0.53 -11.04 -23.58
CA ASP A 193 0.20 -10.61 -22.21
C ASP A 193 1.46 -10.45 -21.34
N ARG A 194 2.62 -10.86 -21.86
CA ARG A 194 3.89 -10.96 -21.13
C ARG A 194 5.02 -10.15 -21.74
N VAL A 195 4.90 -9.73 -22.99
CA VAL A 195 5.96 -9.04 -23.72
C VAL A 195 5.40 -7.88 -24.50
N THR A 196 5.90 -6.69 -24.19
CA THR A 196 5.61 -5.45 -24.95
C THR A 196 6.93 -4.87 -25.43
N ILE A 197 7.07 -4.56 -26.72
CA ILE A 197 8.30 -3.97 -27.26
C ILE A 197 8.17 -2.45 -27.24
N GLN A 198 9.19 -1.74 -26.80
CA GLN A 198 9.21 -0.27 -26.86
C GLN A 198 10.39 0.28 -27.67
N SER A 199 10.20 1.47 -28.25
CA SER A 199 11.29 2.24 -28.83
C SER A 199 10.96 3.72 -28.89
N PHE A 200 12.01 4.54 -28.95
CA PHE A 200 11.90 5.94 -29.34
C PHE A 200 11.68 6.11 -30.85
N GLU A 201 12.23 5.21 -31.68
CA GLU A 201 12.17 5.36 -33.13
C GLU A 201 10.81 4.89 -33.68
N LEU A 202 10.22 5.68 -34.57
CA LEU A 202 8.87 5.43 -35.09
C LEU A 202 8.90 4.37 -36.21
N ALA A 203 9.88 4.48 -37.11
CA ALA A 203 9.98 3.63 -38.29
C ALA A 203 10.18 2.15 -37.93
N ASN A 204 10.96 1.86 -36.88
CA ASN A 204 11.22 0.48 -36.47
C ASN A 204 9.98 -0.16 -35.82
N LEU A 205 9.18 0.60 -35.06
CA LEU A 205 7.91 0.10 -34.52
C LEU A 205 6.89 -0.18 -35.64
N ILE A 206 6.82 0.69 -36.66
CA ILE A 206 6.00 0.44 -37.86
C ILE A 206 6.48 -0.82 -38.58
N GLU A 207 7.79 -1.01 -38.74
CA GLU A 207 8.35 -2.20 -39.37
C GLU A 207 8.09 -3.49 -38.57
N LEU A 208 8.23 -3.43 -37.23
CA LEU A 208 7.86 -4.51 -36.32
C LEU A 208 6.42 -4.97 -36.58
N GLN A 209 5.48 -4.02 -36.59
CA GLN A 209 4.07 -4.30 -36.78
C GLN A 209 3.74 -4.84 -38.18
N LYS A 210 4.34 -4.26 -39.22
CA LYS A 210 3.90 -4.48 -40.61
C LYS A 210 4.65 -5.60 -41.30
N GLN A 211 5.86 -5.92 -40.85
CA GLN A 211 6.78 -6.80 -41.57
C GLN A 211 7.35 -7.89 -40.68
N ILE A 212 8.08 -7.53 -39.62
CA ILE A 212 8.90 -8.48 -38.86
C ILE A 212 8.03 -9.45 -38.07
N MET A 213 7.13 -8.95 -37.22
CA MET A 213 6.29 -9.80 -36.38
C MET A 213 5.34 -10.67 -37.21
N PRO A 214 4.63 -10.15 -38.25
CA PRO A 214 3.82 -10.98 -39.14
C PRO A 214 4.61 -12.07 -39.88
N ALA A 215 5.81 -11.75 -40.38
CA ALA A 215 6.68 -12.75 -41.03
C ALA A 215 7.15 -13.83 -40.04
N ALA A 216 7.31 -13.46 -38.77
CA ALA A 216 7.67 -14.34 -37.70
C ALA A 216 6.48 -15.12 -37.11
N GLY A 217 5.23 -14.77 -37.44
CA GLY A 217 4.03 -15.33 -36.82
C GLY A 217 3.89 -14.95 -35.35
N VAL A 218 4.35 -13.75 -35.00
CA VAL A 218 4.32 -13.14 -33.67
C VAL A 218 3.42 -11.90 -33.77
N ASP A 219 2.79 -11.53 -32.66
CA ASP A 219 1.95 -10.34 -32.52
C ASP A 219 2.11 -9.89 -31.06
N LEU A 220 2.90 -8.84 -30.82
CA LEU A 220 3.23 -8.33 -29.49
C LEU A 220 2.86 -6.86 -29.41
N PRO A 221 2.32 -6.38 -28.27
CA PRO A 221 2.06 -4.96 -28.08
C PRO A 221 3.32 -4.10 -28.27
N LEU A 222 3.13 -2.92 -28.87
CA LEU A 222 4.16 -1.92 -29.11
C LEU A 222 3.87 -0.62 -28.34
N VAL A 223 4.90 -0.10 -27.68
CA VAL A 223 4.86 1.17 -26.95
C VAL A 223 5.78 2.19 -27.61
N GLN A 224 5.22 3.32 -28.02
CA GLN A 224 5.99 4.46 -28.54
C GLN A 224 6.52 5.32 -27.39
N LEU A 225 7.84 5.39 -27.23
CA LEU A 225 8.46 6.31 -26.28
C LEU A 225 8.44 7.75 -26.82
N LEU A 226 8.12 8.71 -25.94
CA LEU A 226 8.00 10.14 -26.29
C LEU A 226 9.06 10.93 -25.51
N GLY A 227 10.01 11.52 -26.23
CA GLY A 227 11.13 12.27 -25.62
C GLY A 227 12.28 12.62 -26.57
N GLY A 228 12.27 12.09 -27.79
CA GLY A 228 13.20 12.40 -28.87
C GLY A 228 13.30 11.23 -29.84
N SER A 229 13.11 11.47 -31.14
CA SER A 229 13.19 10.44 -32.20
C SER A 229 14.20 10.88 -33.24
N TYR A 230 15.30 10.15 -33.38
CA TYR A 230 16.35 10.45 -34.36
C TYR A 230 15.97 9.98 -35.77
N ASP A 231 15.25 8.85 -35.86
CA ASP A 231 14.88 8.21 -37.12
C ASP A 231 14.09 9.12 -38.07
N ILE A 232 13.18 9.96 -37.58
CA ILE A 232 12.42 10.90 -38.40
C ILE A 232 13.37 11.86 -39.12
N ALA A 233 14.36 12.42 -38.40
CA ALA A 233 15.35 13.29 -38.99
C ALA A 233 16.26 12.54 -39.98
N PHE A 234 16.58 11.28 -39.69
CA PHE A 234 17.38 10.43 -40.56
C PHE A 234 16.65 10.10 -41.87
N ASN A 235 15.43 9.55 -41.79
CA ASN A 235 14.62 9.06 -42.91
C ASN A 235 14.11 10.19 -43.81
N LEU A 236 13.72 11.33 -43.21
CA LEU A 236 13.26 12.49 -43.98
C LEU A 236 14.40 13.31 -44.61
N ASN A 237 15.66 12.99 -44.33
CA ASN A 237 16.82 13.65 -44.94
C ASN A 237 17.22 12.94 -46.25
N PRO A 238 17.03 13.57 -47.43
CA PRO A 238 17.34 12.93 -48.71
C PRO A 238 18.83 12.56 -48.87
N ALA A 239 19.73 13.17 -48.09
CA ALA A 239 21.15 12.80 -48.11
C ALA A 239 21.41 11.39 -47.56
N ASN A 240 20.50 10.86 -46.75
CA ASN A 240 20.62 9.56 -46.09
C ASN A 240 20.03 8.42 -46.94
N ALA A 241 19.43 8.69 -48.10
CA ALA A 241 18.88 7.65 -48.97
C ALA A 241 19.94 6.61 -49.39
N ALA A 242 21.20 7.01 -49.55
CA ALA A 242 22.29 6.08 -49.87
C ALA A 242 22.72 5.21 -48.66
N LEU A 243 22.38 5.63 -47.45
CA LEU A 243 22.57 4.88 -46.22
C LEU A 243 21.36 3.98 -45.90
N GLY A 244 20.19 4.23 -46.49
CA GLY A 244 18.97 3.47 -46.22
C GLY A 244 17.84 4.30 -45.61
N GLY A 245 18.02 5.62 -45.47
CA GLY A 245 16.93 6.51 -45.07
C GLY A 245 15.77 6.43 -46.06
N ASP A 246 14.57 6.18 -45.55
CA ASP A 246 13.37 5.93 -46.34
C ASP A 246 12.23 6.87 -45.91
N VAL A 247 11.86 7.79 -46.80
CA VAL A 247 10.73 8.70 -46.58
C VAL A 247 9.38 7.98 -46.58
N ASP A 248 9.31 6.84 -47.27
CA ASP A 248 8.08 6.06 -47.41
C ASP A 248 7.80 5.20 -46.17
N ALA A 249 8.76 5.08 -45.24
CA ALA A 249 8.58 4.41 -43.95
C ALA A 249 7.41 4.97 -43.13
N TYR A 250 7.02 6.23 -43.37
CA TYR A 250 5.91 6.90 -42.69
C TYR A 250 4.69 7.12 -43.58
N ALA A 251 4.63 6.54 -44.78
CA ALA A 251 3.59 6.85 -45.77
C ALA A 251 2.16 6.54 -45.28
N GLU A 252 2.02 5.56 -44.39
CA GLU A 252 0.75 5.17 -43.77
C GLU A 252 0.47 5.86 -42.42
N PHE A 253 1.42 6.65 -41.90
CA PHE A 253 1.24 7.41 -40.67
C PHE A 253 0.47 8.69 -40.98
N ASP A 254 -0.82 8.73 -40.63
CA ASP A 254 -1.75 9.83 -40.94
C ASP A 254 -1.57 11.06 -40.03
N TYR A 255 -0.32 11.51 -39.90
CA TYR A 255 0.05 12.72 -39.19
C TYR A 255 1.32 13.35 -39.80
N PRO A 256 1.35 14.67 -40.03
CA PRO A 256 2.47 15.31 -40.72
C PRO A 256 3.72 15.40 -39.83
N LEU A 257 4.73 14.59 -40.13
CA LEU A 257 6.04 14.60 -39.48
C LEU A 257 6.95 15.72 -39.97
N ARG A 258 7.79 16.26 -39.08
CA ARG A 258 8.73 17.35 -39.37
C ARG A 258 10.14 17.04 -38.85
N PRO A 259 11.20 17.14 -39.69
CA PRO A 259 12.58 16.86 -39.26
C PRO A 259 13.11 17.79 -38.15
N ALA A 260 12.50 18.96 -37.96
CA ALA A 260 13.01 20.01 -37.08
C ALA A 260 12.39 20.01 -35.67
N SER A 261 11.55 19.04 -35.33
CA SER A 261 10.96 18.94 -33.98
C SER A 261 11.96 18.28 -33.03
N ALA A 262 12.83 19.08 -32.40
CA ALA A 262 13.97 18.57 -31.62
C ALA A 262 13.61 17.71 -30.38
N ALA A 263 12.34 17.64 -30.01
CA ALA A 263 11.83 16.75 -28.96
C ALA A 263 10.54 16.02 -29.38
N ASN A 264 10.12 16.16 -30.65
CA ASN A 264 8.88 15.59 -31.20
C ASN A 264 7.64 15.77 -30.32
N LEU A 265 7.53 16.89 -29.59
CA LEU A 265 6.37 17.20 -28.71
C LEU A 265 5.04 17.23 -29.48
N ASP A 266 5.09 17.37 -30.79
CA ASP A 266 3.93 17.31 -31.67
C ASP A 266 3.34 15.89 -31.80
N LEU A 267 4.07 14.86 -31.37
CA LEU A 267 3.56 13.49 -31.23
C LEU A 267 2.64 13.30 -30.02
N ASN A 268 2.62 14.24 -29.07
CA ASN A 268 1.74 14.20 -27.90
C ASN A 268 0.34 14.79 -28.19
N THR A 269 0.03 15.09 -29.46
CA THR A 269 -1.26 15.68 -29.85
C THR A 269 -2.30 14.58 -30.09
N PRO A 270 -3.61 14.84 -29.83
CA PRO A 270 -4.66 13.85 -30.07
C PRO A 270 -4.64 13.22 -31.47
N ALA A 271 -4.32 14.01 -32.51
CA ALA A 271 -4.25 13.51 -33.88
C ALA A 271 -3.05 12.58 -34.11
N ALA A 272 -1.89 12.88 -33.50
CA ALA A 272 -0.73 12.01 -33.59
C ALA A 272 -0.95 10.71 -32.82
N LEU A 273 -1.53 10.78 -31.61
CA LEU A 273 -1.91 9.62 -30.81
C LEU A 273 -2.89 8.70 -31.56
N GLN A 274 -3.91 9.27 -32.21
CA GLN A 274 -4.81 8.51 -33.07
C GLN A 274 -4.09 7.85 -34.25
N ALA A 275 -3.13 8.54 -34.88
CA ALA A 275 -2.34 7.97 -35.97
C ALA A 275 -1.44 6.82 -35.51
N MET A 276 -0.89 6.89 -34.29
CA MET A 276 -0.11 5.79 -33.69
C MET A 276 -1.00 4.57 -33.42
N ALA A 277 -2.11 4.78 -32.70
CA ALA A 277 -3.07 3.73 -32.35
C ALA A 277 -3.66 3.03 -33.58
N ALA A 278 -3.92 3.79 -34.65
CA ALA A 278 -4.49 3.25 -35.87
C ALA A 278 -3.50 2.41 -36.70
N LEU A 279 -2.18 2.61 -36.50
CA LEU A 279 -1.17 2.01 -37.35
C LEU A 279 -0.38 0.90 -36.66
N TYR A 280 0.11 1.11 -35.44
CA TYR A 280 1.09 0.19 -34.86
C TYR A 280 1.17 0.12 -33.33
N ALA A 281 0.65 1.08 -32.56
CA ALA A 281 0.91 1.14 -31.12
C ALA A 281 -0.32 0.79 -30.27
N GLU A 282 -0.07 0.11 -29.16
CA GLU A 282 -1.04 -0.17 -28.09
C GLU A 282 -0.83 0.77 -26.89
N GLY A 283 0.33 1.43 -26.79
CA GLY A 283 0.59 2.42 -25.75
C GLY A 283 1.66 3.45 -26.09
N ILE A 284 1.80 4.42 -25.19
CA ILE A 284 2.84 5.45 -25.20
C ILE A 284 3.62 5.45 -23.89
N GLY A 285 4.91 5.70 -23.96
CA GLY A 285 5.75 5.94 -22.79
C GLY A 285 6.27 7.38 -22.79
N PRO A 286 5.57 8.34 -22.17
CA PRO A 286 6.04 9.73 -22.13
C PRO A 286 7.03 9.98 -21.00
N PHE A 287 7.92 10.96 -21.18
CA PHE A 287 8.57 11.56 -20.03
C PHE A 287 7.51 12.14 -19.07
N LYS A 288 7.57 11.82 -17.77
CA LYS A 288 6.54 12.15 -16.77
C LYS A 288 6.13 13.63 -16.74
N ASP A 289 7.04 14.53 -17.08
CA ASP A 289 6.75 15.97 -17.11
C ASP A 289 5.92 16.43 -18.31
N TYR A 290 5.66 15.54 -19.28
CA TYR A 290 4.65 15.77 -20.30
C TYR A 290 3.22 15.63 -19.73
N ILE A 291 3.06 14.96 -18.59
CA ILE A 291 1.80 14.85 -17.84
C ILE A 291 1.74 15.93 -16.76
N LEU A 292 2.83 16.10 -16.00
CA LEU A 292 2.96 17.06 -14.90
C LEU A 292 4.11 18.06 -15.18
N PRO A 293 3.85 19.16 -15.91
CA PRO A 293 4.91 20.08 -16.31
C PRO A 293 5.65 20.71 -15.14
N THR A 294 6.95 20.92 -15.35
CA THR A 294 7.82 21.59 -14.38
C THR A 294 8.53 22.79 -15.00
N VAL A 295 8.97 23.71 -14.14
CA VAL A 295 9.93 24.76 -14.46
C VAL A 295 11.21 24.60 -13.64
N ALA A 296 12.29 25.23 -14.10
CA ALA A 296 13.55 25.27 -13.36
C ALA A 296 13.37 25.98 -12.01
N GLN A 297 13.98 25.42 -10.96
CA GLN A 297 14.00 25.97 -9.60
C GLN A 297 15.42 26.38 -9.25
N THR A 298 15.64 27.69 -9.05
CA THR A 298 16.94 28.27 -8.70
C THR A 298 16.78 29.27 -7.54
N PRO A 299 17.54 29.11 -6.43
CA PRO A 299 18.47 28.00 -6.16
C PRO A 299 17.71 26.66 -6.01
N ALA A 300 18.45 25.56 -6.15
CA ALA A 300 17.93 24.23 -5.78
C ALA A 300 17.54 24.23 -4.30
N VAL A 301 16.62 23.35 -3.93
CA VAL A 301 16.14 23.16 -2.56
C VAL A 301 16.66 21.84 -2.00
N ASP A 302 17.04 21.87 -0.73
CA ASP A 302 17.40 20.72 0.09
C ASP A 302 16.10 20.17 0.71
N GLY A 303 15.61 19.07 0.14
CA GLY A 303 14.33 18.47 0.46
C GLY A 303 14.37 17.51 1.65
N ASP A 304 15.51 16.86 1.89
CA ASP A 304 15.67 15.86 2.95
C ASP A 304 16.46 16.39 4.17
N GLY A 305 17.04 17.58 4.07
CA GLY A 305 17.75 18.27 5.14
C GLY A 305 19.17 17.76 5.36
N ASP A 306 19.77 17.04 4.39
CA ASP A 306 21.13 16.50 4.50
C ASP A 306 22.24 17.56 4.29
N GLY A 307 21.85 18.78 3.90
CA GLY A 307 22.73 19.90 3.61
C GLY A 307 23.14 20.03 2.14
N ARG A 308 22.60 19.19 1.24
CA ARG A 308 22.84 19.21 -0.21
C ARG A 308 21.54 19.53 -0.93
N ALA A 309 21.41 20.75 -1.42
CA ALA A 309 20.25 21.11 -2.22
C ALA A 309 20.29 20.46 -3.61
N GLN A 310 19.42 19.47 -3.87
CA GLN A 310 19.37 18.76 -5.16
C GLN A 310 18.07 18.97 -5.94
N ILE A 311 16.97 19.40 -5.31
CA ILE A 311 15.71 19.64 -6.03
C ILE A 311 15.82 20.90 -6.89
N ALA A 312 16.06 20.71 -8.19
CA ALA A 312 16.27 21.79 -9.17
C ALA A 312 15.04 22.07 -10.04
N ARG A 313 13.87 21.54 -9.67
CA ARG A 313 12.63 21.62 -10.46
C ARG A 313 11.42 21.92 -9.59
N ARG A 314 10.41 22.57 -10.17
CA ARG A 314 9.13 22.87 -9.50
C ARG A 314 7.96 22.63 -10.44
N LEU A 315 6.89 22.00 -9.97
CA LEU A 315 5.65 21.86 -10.72
C LEU A 315 5.07 23.22 -11.12
N THR A 316 4.49 23.31 -12.32
CA THR A 316 3.72 24.49 -12.73
C THR A 316 2.36 24.56 -12.05
N GLY A 317 1.84 23.41 -11.59
CA GLY A 317 0.47 23.23 -11.11
C GLY A 317 -0.52 22.92 -12.23
N GLU A 318 -0.07 22.85 -13.48
CA GLU A 318 -0.87 22.38 -14.59
C GLU A 318 -0.78 20.84 -14.68
N THR A 319 -1.89 20.23 -15.09
CA THR A 319 -1.93 18.81 -15.50
C THR A 319 -2.39 18.78 -16.95
N THR A 320 -1.63 18.12 -17.82
CA THR A 320 -1.98 18.06 -19.24
C THR A 320 -3.12 17.07 -19.49
N GLN A 321 -3.70 17.10 -20.69
CA GLN A 321 -4.72 16.13 -21.10
C GLN A 321 -4.13 14.85 -21.72
N LEU A 322 -2.81 14.66 -21.66
CA LEU A 322 -2.13 13.61 -22.39
C LEU A 322 -2.67 12.21 -22.06
N VAL A 323 -2.96 11.91 -20.79
CA VAL A 323 -3.53 10.61 -20.39
C VAL A 323 -4.92 10.43 -21.02
N ASN A 324 -5.81 11.40 -20.84
CA ASN A 324 -7.15 11.38 -21.43
C ASN A 324 -7.15 11.28 -22.96
N ASP A 325 -6.26 12.03 -23.62
CA ASP A 325 -6.14 12.05 -25.08
C ASP A 325 -5.61 10.71 -25.62
N ALA A 326 -4.68 10.07 -24.90
CA ALA A 326 -4.18 8.73 -25.22
C ALA A 326 -5.25 7.66 -25.02
N HIS A 327 -5.93 7.66 -23.87
CA HIS A 327 -7.05 6.75 -23.61
C HIS A 327 -8.19 6.91 -24.62
N ALA A 328 -8.50 8.14 -25.04
CA ALA A 328 -9.49 8.40 -26.08
C ALA A 328 -9.08 7.85 -27.45
N ALA A 329 -7.78 7.66 -27.71
CA ALA A 329 -7.26 6.96 -28.87
C ALA A 329 -7.17 5.43 -28.67
N GLY A 330 -7.39 4.93 -27.45
CA GLY A 330 -7.24 3.53 -27.08
C GLY A 330 -5.81 3.12 -26.76
N LEU A 331 -4.95 4.06 -26.36
CA LEU A 331 -3.55 3.83 -26.01
C LEU A 331 -3.35 3.82 -24.50
N GLU A 332 -2.62 2.82 -24.01
CA GLU A 332 -2.13 2.78 -22.63
C GLU A 332 -0.99 3.81 -22.41
N VAL A 333 -0.80 4.26 -21.17
CA VAL A 333 0.17 5.30 -20.83
C VAL A 333 1.12 4.86 -19.72
N TYR A 334 2.40 4.78 -20.08
CA TYR A 334 3.49 4.28 -19.23
C TYR A 334 4.58 5.34 -19.00
N PRO A 335 4.36 6.37 -18.15
CA PRO A 335 5.36 7.42 -17.97
C PRO A 335 6.68 6.92 -17.39
N TYR A 336 7.77 7.54 -17.84
CA TYR A 336 9.11 7.34 -17.30
C TYR A 336 9.74 8.66 -16.80
N THR A 337 10.64 8.69 -15.83
CA THR A 337 10.89 7.65 -14.84
C THR A 337 10.63 8.22 -13.45
N LEU A 338 9.87 7.49 -12.65
CA LEU A 338 9.65 7.82 -11.25
C LEU A 338 10.86 7.35 -10.44
N ARG A 339 11.35 8.23 -9.56
CA ARG A 339 12.62 8.05 -8.84
C ARG A 339 12.50 8.70 -7.47
N ASP A 340 12.93 8.00 -6.45
CA ASP A 340 12.74 8.43 -5.08
C ASP A 340 13.83 9.41 -4.63
N GLU A 341 14.99 9.41 -5.30
CA GLU A 341 16.12 10.25 -4.91
C GLU A 341 15.83 11.74 -5.16
N GLU A 342 16.26 12.56 -4.20
CA GLU A 342 16.00 14.01 -4.15
C GLU A 342 16.33 14.73 -5.47
N ALA A 343 17.46 14.37 -6.11
CA ALA A 343 17.92 14.95 -7.37
C ALA A 343 16.92 14.80 -8.55
N PHE A 344 15.96 13.89 -8.46
CA PHE A 344 14.95 13.63 -9.49
C PHE A 344 13.54 14.10 -9.10
N GLN A 345 13.36 14.63 -7.89
CA GLN A 345 12.10 15.17 -7.41
C GLN A 345 11.83 16.58 -7.98
N ALA A 346 10.59 17.03 -7.82
CA ALA A 346 10.17 18.39 -8.13
C ALA A 346 9.30 18.97 -7.02
N LEU A 347 9.54 20.22 -6.62
CA LEU A 347 8.74 20.93 -5.62
C LEU A 347 7.28 21.06 -6.06
N ARG A 348 6.39 21.23 -5.08
CA ARG A 348 5.00 21.65 -5.30
C ARG A 348 4.93 23.04 -5.93
N PRO A 349 3.80 23.42 -6.56
CA PRO A 349 3.65 24.74 -7.17
C PRO A 349 3.88 25.91 -6.19
N ASP A 350 3.57 25.72 -4.91
CA ASP A 350 3.81 26.70 -3.83
C ASP A 350 5.27 26.76 -3.34
N GLY A 351 6.15 25.91 -3.88
CA GLY A 351 7.56 25.82 -3.54
C GLY A 351 7.88 24.93 -2.35
N THR A 352 6.91 24.21 -1.78
CA THR A 352 7.16 23.22 -0.73
C THR A 352 7.71 21.90 -1.30
N VAL A 353 8.42 21.14 -0.46
CA VAL A 353 8.99 19.83 -0.84
C VAL A 353 7.87 18.83 -1.05
N ARG A 354 7.86 18.21 -2.23
CA ARG A 354 6.94 17.13 -2.59
C ARG A 354 7.66 15.79 -2.37
N PRO A 355 7.18 14.93 -1.46
CA PRO A 355 7.77 13.62 -1.28
C PRO A 355 7.53 12.75 -2.53
N PRO A 356 8.40 11.78 -2.82
CA PRO A 356 8.30 10.98 -4.04
C PRO A 356 6.98 10.22 -4.11
N GLU A 357 6.44 9.72 -3.00
CA GLU A 357 5.18 8.98 -2.92
C GLU A 357 3.99 9.79 -3.47
N GLU A 358 4.00 11.11 -3.28
CA GLU A 358 2.98 12.01 -3.82
C GLU A 358 3.03 12.06 -5.35
N GLU A 359 4.20 11.91 -5.97
CA GLU A 359 4.31 11.80 -7.44
C GLU A 359 3.65 10.54 -7.99
N TYR A 360 3.93 9.38 -7.39
CA TYR A 360 3.33 8.12 -7.79
C TYR A 360 1.81 8.17 -7.61
N ARG A 361 1.32 8.59 -6.44
CA ARG A 361 -0.12 8.69 -6.16
C ARG A 361 -0.80 9.62 -7.17
N GLN A 362 -0.26 10.82 -7.37
CA GLN A 362 -0.84 11.79 -8.31
C GLN A 362 -0.91 11.23 -9.74
N LEU A 363 0.11 10.53 -10.21
CA LEU A 363 0.08 9.96 -11.56
C LEU A 363 -0.90 8.78 -11.65
N ILE A 364 -0.97 7.90 -10.65
CA ILE A 364 -1.93 6.78 -10.60
C ILE A 364 -3.38 7.32 -10.62
N GLU A 365 -3.68 8.33 -9.80
CA GLU A 365 -5.00 8.99 -9.76
C GLU A 365 -5.36 9.72 -11.06
N LEU A 366 -4.36 10.03 -11.91
CA LEU A 366 -4.60 10.57 -13.25
C LEU A 366 -4.91 9.50 -14.29
N GLY A 367 -4.91 8.21 -13.92
CA GLY A 367 -5.30 7.10 -14.77
C GLY A 367 -4.17 6.51 -15.61
N ILE A 368 -2.90 6.68 -15.25
CA ILE A 368 -1.81 6.00 -15.99
C ILE A 368 -1.97 4.47 -15.90
N ASP A 369 -1.64 3.74 -16.97
CA ASP A 369 -1.83 2.28 -17.05
C ASP A 369 -0.66 1.48 -16.45
N GLY A 370 0.46 2.16 -16.22
CA GLY A 370 1.62 1.64 -15.51
C GLY A 370 2.71 2.69 -15.43
N PHE A 371 3.82 2.42 -14.77
CA PHE A 371 4.91 3.40 -14.67
C PHE A 371 6.27 2.73 -14.55
N PHE A 372 7.25 3.34 -15.21
CA PHE A 372 8.66 2.98 -15.08
C PHE A 372 9.24 3.60 -13.82
N THR A 373 9.75 2.77 -12.90
CA THR A 373 10.38 3.21 -11.67
C THR A 373 11.70 2.50 -11.40
N ASP A 374 12.67 3.25 -10.86
CA ASP A 374 13.93 2.70 -10.37
C ASP A 374 13.77 2.05 -8.97
N SER A 375 12.64 2.34 -8.29
CA SER A 375 12.27 1.88 -6.93
C SER A 375 10.92 1.15 -6.92
N PRO A 376 10.83 -0.11 -7.37
CA PRO A 376 9.55 -0.82 -7.49
C PRO A 376 8.75 -0.94 -6.18
N SER A 377 9.40 -0.99 -5.02
CA SER A 377 8.74 -1.08 -3.71
C SER A 377 7.81 0.09 -3.43
N THR A 378 8.25 1.32 -3.75
CA THR A 378 7.47 2.54 -3.51
C THR A 378 6.20 2.53 -4.37
N GLY A 379 6.36 2.15 -5.64
CA GLY A 379 5.24 1.95 -6.57
C GLY A 379 4.25 0.88 -6.09
N ARG A 380 4.73 -0.31 -5.74
CA ARG A 380 3.87 -1.41 -5.27
C ARG A 380 3.09 -1.05 -4.01
N ILE A 381 3.73 -0.41 -3.04
CA ILE A 381 3.05 0.03 -1.80
C ILE A 381 1.87 0.93 -2.14
N LEU A 382 2.06 1.91 -3.05
CA LEU A 382 0.99 2.83 -3.42
C LEU A 382 -0.10 2.19 -4.27
N VAL A 383 0.25 1.31 -5.21
CA VAL A 383 -0.77 0.54 -5.96
C VAL A 383 -1.63 -0.30 -5.01
N ASN A 384 -1.03 -0.94 -3.99
CA ASN A 384 -1.78 -1.70 -3.00
C ASN A 384 -2.66 -0.80 -2.13
N ILE A 385 -2.13 0.33 -1.63
CA ILE A 385 -2.90 1.31 -0.86
C ILE A 385 -4.11 1.78 -1.66
N LEU A 386 -3.92 2.15 -2.92
CA LEU A 386 -5.00 2.67 -3.78
C LEU A 386 -5.99 1.56 -4.20
N SER A 387 -5.50 0.33 -4.39
CA SER A 387 -6.36 -0.84 -4.63
C SER A 387 -7.26 -1.12 -3.44
N ASP A 388 -6.74 -0.96 -2.22
CA ASP A 388 -7.47 -1.19 -0.98
C ASP A 388 -8.37 0.00 -0.61
N GLU A 389 -8.04 1.23 -1.05
CA GLU A 389 -8.91 2.42 -0.94
C GLU A 389 -10.15 2.32 -1.86
N GLU A 390 -10.06 1.60 -2.99
CA GLU A 390 -11.14 1.45 -3.99
C GLU A 390 -11.84 0.07 -4.03
N ALA A 391 -11.24 -0.98 -3.46
CA ALA A 391 -11.93 -2.26 -3.34
C ALA A 391 -13.04 -2.12 -2.28
N PRO A 392 -14.33 -2.36 -2.61
CA PRO A 392 -15.25 -2.70 -1.54
C PRO A 392 -14.67 -3.95 -0.88
N PRO A 393 -14.48 -3.99 0.45
CA PRO A 393 -14.14 -5.25 1.10
C PRO A 393 -15.21 -6.27 0.66
N GLU A 394 -14.83 -7.54 0.48
CA GLU A 394 -15.88 -8.55 0.61
C GLU A 394 -16.54 -8.28 1.97
N PRO A 395 -17.88 -8.12 2.01
CA PRO A 395 -18.54 -7.75 3.24
C PRO A 395 -18.14 -8.75 4.31
N LEU A 396 -17.75 -8.25 5.48
CA LEU A 396 -17.56 -9.10 6.64
C LEU A 396 -18.92 -9.72 6.97
N GLU A 397 -19.14 -10.96 6.58
CA GLU A 397 -20.40 -11.66 6.82
C GLU A 397 -20.30 -12.39 8.18
N LEU A 398 -21.33 -12.19 9.01
CA LEU A 398 -21.42 -12.79 10.33
C LEU A 398 -22.61 -13.74 10.41
N ASP A 399 -22.30 -15.02 10.59
CA ASP A 399 -23.28 -16.08 10.77
C ASP A 399 -23.51 -16.31 12.26
N PHE A 400 -24.70 -15.96 12.77
CA PHE A 400 -25.02 -16.13 14.18
C PHE A 400 -25.08 -17.61 14.60
N LEU A 401 -24.21 -17.99 15.53
CA LEU A 401 -24.10 -19.37 16.04
C LEU A 401 -24.96 -19.62 17.27
N GLY A 402 -25.41 -18.56 17.95
CA GLY A 402 -26.31 -18.66 19.10
C GLY A 402 -25.86 -17.81 20.29
N GLN A 403 -26.51 -18.03 21.43
CA GLN A 403 -26.27 -17.29 22.66
C GLN A 403 -26.19 -18.21 23.88
N ALA A 404 -25.34 -17.84 24.83
CA ALA A 404 -25.30 -18.40 26.17
C ALA A 404 -25.63 -17.32 27.20
N VAL A 405 -26.57 -17.59 28.09
CA VAL A 405 -27.03 -16.62 29.11
C VAL A 405 -26.68 -17.11 30.50
N THR A 406 -25.93 -16.30 31.25
CA THR A 406 -25.70 -16.47 32.68
C THR A 406 -26.78 -15.72 33.46
N PRO A 407 -27.59 -16.40 34.29
CA PRO A 407 -28.59 -15.72 35.12
C PRO A 407 -27.95 -14.78 36.15
N PHE A 408 -28.63 -13.65 36.43
CA PHE A 408 -28.26 -12.75 37.52
C PHE A 408 -28.09 -13.49 38.85
N GLY A 409 -27.07 -13.10 39.63
CA GLY A 409 -26.76 -13.69 40.93
C GLY A 409 -26.02 -15.03 40.86
N THR A 410 -25.64 -15.50 39.66
CA THR A 410 -24.76 -16.66 39.51
C THR A 410 -23.38 -16.33 40.12
N GLY A 411 -22.85 -17.25 40.93
CA GLY A 411 -21.57 -17.05 41.60
C GLY A 411 -20.50 -18.03 41.14
N PHE A 412 -19.25 -17.57 41.06
CA PHE A 412 -18.06 -18.38 40.81
C PHE A 412 -16.91 -17.93 41.72
N GLY A 413 -16.18 -18.89 42.30
CA GLY A 413 -15.06 -18.57 43.21
C GLY A 413 -15.43 -17.75 44.45
N GLY A 414 -16.72 -17.70 44.83
CA GLY A 414 -17.22 -16.89 45.94
C GLY A 414 -17.55 -15.44 45.58
N LEU A 415 -17.44 -15.07 44.29
CA LEU A 415 -17.79 -13.77 43.74
C LEU A 415 -18.99 -13.92 42.79
N GLN A 416 -19.78 -12.86 42.64
CA GLN A 416 -20.87 -12.82 41.67
C GLN A 416 -20.28 -12.60 40.27
N ILE A 417 -20.73 -13.40 39.29
CA ILE A 417 -20.53 -13.12 37.87
C ILE A 417 -21.51 -12.01 37.48
N GLY A 418 -20.98 -10.99 36.80
CA GLY A 418 -21.69 -9.79 36.39
C GLY A 418 -20.68 -8.68 36.15
N GLY A 419 -21.14 -7.53 35.63
CA GLY A 419 -20.26 -6.41 35.35
C GLY A 419 -19.38 -6.58 34.09
N LEU A 420 -19.69 -7.50 33.17
CA LEU A 420 -18.71 -7.95 32.16
C LEU A 420 -18.55 -6.97 31.00
N SER A 421 -17.57 -6.06 31.10
CA SER A 421 -17.33 -4.94 30.18
C SER A 421 -16.35 -5.25 29.04
N ALA A 422 -15.42 -6.20 29.20
CA ALA A 422 -14.53 -6.62 28.10
C ALA A 422 -14.30 -8.12 28.02
N LEU A 423 -13.84 -8.55 26.84
CA LEU A 423 -13.51 -9.93 26.54
C LEU A 423 -12.20 -10.00 25.76
N THR A 424 -11.30 -10.90 26.14
CA THR A 424 -10.12 -11.25 25.34
C THR A 424 -9.94 -12.75 25.29
N TYR A 425 -9.34 -13.28 24.21
CA TYR A 425 -9.16 -14.71 24.01
C TYR A 425 -7.69 -15.11 24.18
N ASP A 426 -7.44 -16.05 25.09
CA ASP A 426 -6.14 -16.68 25.25
C ASP A 426 -6.10 -17.98 24.46
N ALA A 427 -5.46 -17.93 23.29
CA ALA A 427 -5.31 -19.06 22.39
C ALA A 427 -4.45 -20.20 22.97
N GLU A 428 -3.56 -19.92 23.94
CA GLU A 428 -2.73 -20.97 24.55
C GLU A 428 -3.57 -21.85 25.49
N SER A 429 -4.46 -21.23 26.27
CA SER A 429 -5.32 -21.96 27.20
C SER A 429 -6.69 -22.34 26.62
N ASP A 430 -7.02 -21.86 25.41
CA ASP A 430 -8.34 -22.03 24.78
C ASP A 430 -9.45 -21.58 25.75
N ALA A 431 -9.34 -20.33 26.17
CA ALA A 431 -10.27 -19.70 27.11
C ALA A 431 -10.39 -18.20 26.87
N PHE A 432 -11.57 -17.68 27.16
CA PHE A 432 -11.84 -16.26 27.20
C PHE A 432 -11.59 -15.70 28.61
N LEU A 433 -11.10 -14.48 28.68
CA LEU A 433 -10.98 -13.71 29.91
C LEU A 433 -11.95 -12.54 29.84
N ALA A 434 -12.96 -12.57 30.70
CA ALA A 434 -14.00 -11.54 30.76
C ALA A 434 -13.72 -10.60 31.94
N LEU A 435 -13.38 -9.34 31.63
CA LEU A 435 -13.14 -8.30 32.64
C LEU A 435 -14.47 -7.87 33.26
N SER A 436 -14.47 -7.63 34.57
CA SER A 436 -15.61 -7.08 35.29
C SER A 436 -15.33 -5.64 35.73
N ASP A 437 -16.23 -4.73 35.40
CA ASP A 437 -16.27 -3.29 35.72
C ASP A 437 -16.45 -2.98 37.23
N ASP A 438 -16.47 -3.99 38.10
CA ASP A 438 -16.73 -3.82 39.54
C ASP A 438 -15.69 -2.87 40.19
N ARG A 439 -16.16 -1.66 40.49
CA ARG A 439 -15.38 -0.55 41.06
C ARG A 439 -14.98 -0.75 42.52
N SER A 440 -15.33 -1.87 43.14
CA SER A 440 -14.96 -2.20 44.51
C SER A 440 -13.55 -2.81 44.58
N PRO A 441 -13.03 -3.10 45.79
CA PRO A 441 -11.81 -3.90 45.96
C PRO A 441 -11.90 -5.36 45.44
N GLN A 442 -12.94 -5.71 44.68
CA GLN A 442 -13.14 -7.00 44.05
C GLN A 442 -13.09 -6.92 42.51
N ALA A 443 -12.64 -5.80 41.92
CA ALA A 443 -12.33 -5.71 40.49
C ALA A 443 -11.57 -6.96 40.01
N ARG A 444 -11.97 -7.56 38.89
CA ARG A 444 -11.59 -8.94 38.55
C ARG A 444 -11.76 -9.23 37.08
N PHE A 445 -11.16 -10.31 36.61
CA PHE A 445 -11.61 -10.99 35.40
C PHE A 445 -11.96 -12.46 35.70
N PHE A 446 -12.90 -12.99 34.93
CA PHE A 446 -13.29 -14.40 34.94
C PHE A 446 -12.67 -15.13 33.76
N THR A 447 -12.26 -16.38 33.96
CA THR A 447 -11.92 -17.28 32.86
C THR A 447 -13.17 -18.06 32.46
N VAL A 448 -13.53 -17.98 31.19
CA VAL A 448 -14.73 -18.58 30.59
C VAL A 448 -14.33 -19.47 29.42
N ARG A 449 -14.89 -20.66 29.34
CA ARG A 449 -14.81 -21.53 28.14
C ARG A 449 -16.16 -21.59 27.47
N LEU A 450 -16.17 -21.52 26.16
CA LEU A 450 -17.34 -21.71 25.31
C LEU A 450 -17.08 -22.92 24.41
N ASP A 451 -17.86 -23.99 24.56
CA ASP A 451 -17.77 -25.17 23.70
C ASP A 451 -18.52 -24.90 22.38
N LEU A 452 -17.76 -24.63 21.31
CA LEU A 452 -18.30 -24.40 19.97
C LEU A 452 -18.03 -25.59 19.02
N SER A 453 -17.73 -26.76 19.58
CA SER A 453 -17.29 -27.92 18.81
C SER A 453 -18.35 -28.51 17.88
N ASP A 454 -19.63 -28.24 18.13
CA ASP A 454 -20.75 -28.61 17.26
C ASP A 454 -21.22 -27.47 16.35
N GLY A 455 -20.55 -26.31 16.41
CA GLY A 455 -20.85 -25.12 15.61
C GLY A 455 -22.04 -24.30 16.10
N VAL A 456 -22.53 -24.53 17.31
CA VAL A 456 -23.65 -23.76 17.90
C VAL A 456 -23.26 -23.29 19.30
N LEU A 457 -23.77 -22.12 19.72
CA LEU A 457 -23.65 -21.66 21.11
C LEU A 457 -24.99 -21.75 21.84
N SER A 458 -25.00 -22.43 22.98
CA SER A 458 -26.11 -22.46 23.92
C SER A 458 -25.64 -22.27 25.37
N THR A 459 -26.55 -21.96 26.30
CA THR A 459 -26.21 -21.83 27.74
C THR A 459 -25.51 -23.07 28.33
N GLY A 460 -25.68 -24.26 27.74
CA GLY A 460 -25.01 -25.48 28.20
C GLY A 460 -23.51 -25.53 27.89
N ASP A 461 -23.06 -24.71 26.94
CA ASP A 461 -21.72 -24.74 26.37
C ASP A 461 -20.77 -23.76 27.07
N GLN A 462 -21.32 -22.90 27.91
CA GLN A 462 -20.58 -21.93 28.70
C GLN A 462 -20.16 -22.51 30.04
N SER A 463 -18.89 -22.35 30.39
CA SER A 463 -18.40 -22.69 31.72
C SER A 463 -17.38 -21.68 32.25
N PHE A 464 -17.63 -21.18 33.46
CA PHE A 464 -16.66 -20.40 34.21
C PHE A 464 -15.67 -21.35 34.88
N THR A 465 -14.38 -21.14 34.67
CA THR A 465 -13.31 -22.03 35.14
C THR A 465 -12.28 -21.34 36.02
N GLY A 466 -12.27 -20.01 36.07
CA GLY A 466 -11.30 -19.21 36.83
C GLY A 466 -11.85 -17.85 37.21
N VAL A 467 -11.27 -17.26 38.26
CA VAL A 467 -11.47 -15.86 38.63
C VAL A 467 -10.19 -15.31 39.22
N GLN A 468 -9.79 -14.12 38.78
CA GLN A 468 -8.61 -13.42 39.26
C GLN A 468 -9.01 -12.01 39.69
N VAL A 469 -8.84 -11.71 40.98
CA VAL A 469 -9.02 -10.36 41.51
C VAL A 469 -7.81 -9.51 41.13
N LEU A 470 -8.06 -8.32 40.61
CA LEU A 470 -7.04 -7.37 40.23
C LEU A 470 -6.40 -6.72 41.46
N ALA A 471 -5.10 -6.46 41.36
CA ALA A 471 -4.33 -5.81 42.40
C ALA A 471 -3.56 -4.62 41.85
N ASP A 472 -3.39 -3.59 42.68
CA ASP A 472 -2.58 -2.43 42.42
C ASP A 472 -1.09 -2.79 42.32
N ALA A 473 -0.25 -1.78 42.02
CA ALA A 473 1.20 -1.97 41.89
C ALA A 473 1.91 -2.44 43.18
N ASN A 474 1.23 -2.40 44.33
CA ASN A 474 1.74 -2.91 45.61
C ASN A 474 1.22 -4.33 45.92
N GLY A 475 0.48 -4.96 45.00
CA GLY A 475 -0.16 -6.25 45.19
C GLY A 475 -1.32 -6.22 46.19
N GLN A 476 -1.93 -5.05 46.42
CA GLN A 476 -3.14 -4.91 47.22
C GLN A 476 -4.37 -4.78 46.31
N PRO A 477 -5.57 -5.20 46.74
CA PRO A 477 -6.78 -4.89 46.00
C PRO A 477 -6.92 -3.37 45.77
N PHE A 478 -7.44 -2.97 44.61
CA PHE A 478 -7.71 -1.57 44.32
C PHE A 478 -8.63 -0.96 45.39
N ALA A 479 -8.43 0.32 45.72
CA ALA A 479 -9.33 1.02 46.63
C ALA A 479 -10.69 1.24 45.96
N ASN A 480 -11.74 1.36 46.76
CA ASN A 480 -13.09 1.58 46.25
C ASN A 480 -13.17 2.84 45.37
N GLY A 481 -13.62 2.68 44.12
CA GLY A 481 -13.72 3.74 43.12
C GLY A 481 -12.39 4.22 42.54
N ALA A 482 -11.27 3.56 42.85
CA ALA A 482 -9.96 3.89 42.28
C ALA A 482 -9.73 3.28 40.89
N LEU A 483 -10.55 2.31 40.52
CA LEU A 483 -10.54 1.63 39.23
C LEU A 483 -11.99 1.51 38.75
N ASP A 484 -12.16 1.74 37.46
CA ASP A 484 -13.42 1.61 36.71
C ASP A 484 -13.07 0.91 35.38
N PRO A 485 -12.86 -0.42 35.40
CA PRO A 485 -12.15 -1.14 34.36
C PRO A 485 -13.08 -1.55 33.21
N GLU A 486 -12.74 -1.14 31.98
CA GLU A 486 -13.61 -1.37 30.81
C GLU A 486 -13.00 -2.33 29.80
N GLY A 487 -11.86 -1.98 29.20
CA GLY A 487 -11.23 -2.73 28.13
C GLY A 487 -10.12 -3.66 28.60
N LEU A 488 -9.89 -4.77 27.88
CA LEU A 488 -8.85 -5.76 28.15
C LEU A 488 -8.25 -6.34 26.87
N ALA A 489 -6.93 -6.33 26.74
CA ALA A 489 -6.22 -7.03 25.66
C ALA A 489 -5.02 -7.81 26.19
N ILE A 490 -4.91 -9.08 25.78
CA ILE A 490 -3.79 -9.96 26.10
C ILE A 490 -2.62 -9.72 25.14
N THR A 491 -1.39 -9.74 25.67
CA THR A 491 -0.15 -9.68 24.89
C THR A 491 0.42 -11.07 24.65
N GLU A 492 1.38 -11.20 23.72
CA GLU A 492 2.03 -12.47 23.40
C GLU A 492 2.72 -13.14 24.61
N ASP A 493 3.19 -12.37 25.59
CA ASP A 493 3.81 -12.89 26.82
C ASP A 493 2.81 -13.21 27.95
N GLY A 494 1.50 -13.14 27.66
CA GLY A 494 0.41 -13.41 28.60
C GLY A 494 0.18 -12.30 29.63
N SER A 495 0.82 -11.14 29.46
CA SER A 495 0.48 -9.92 30.20
C SER A 495 -0.73 -9.23 29.55
N PHE A 496 -1.21 -8.14 30.14
CA PHE A 496 -2.43 -7.46 29.66
C PHE A 496 -2.24 -5.96 29.55
N TYR A 497 -2.91 -5.35 28.59
CA TYR A 497 -3.33 -3.95 28.68
C TYR A 497 -4.78 -3.90 29.15
N PHE A 498 -5.11 -2.86 29.93
CA PHE A 498 -6.50 -2.58 30.30
C PHE A 498 -6.77 -1.09 30.31
N SER A 499 -8.00 -0.69 30.02
CA SER A 499 -8.46 0.69 30.17
C SER A 499 -9.25 0.85 31.46
N SER A 500 -9.27 2.08 31.97
CA SER A 500 -10.23 2.49 32.97
C SER A 500 -10.74 3.89 32.67
N GLU A 501 -12.06 4.04 32.79
CA GLU A 501 -12.80 5.28 32.57
C GLU A 501 -12.36 6.42 33.49
N GLY A 502 -11.99 6.07 34.72
CA GLY A 502 -11.82 7.04 35.80
C GLY A 502 -13.15 7.48 36.40
N ASP A 503 -13.18 8.68 37.00
CA ASP A 503 -14.38 9.24 37.62
C ASP A 503 -14.30 10.77 37.54
N ALA A 504 -14.96 11.34 36.54
CA ALA A 504 -14.91 12.77 36.32
C ALA A 504 -15.52 13.58 37.48
N ASN A 505 -16.47 13.01 38.22
CA ASN A 505 -17.10 13.66 39.38
C ASN A 505 -16.19 13.67 40.61
N ALA A 506 -15.39 12.61 40.79
CA ALA A 506 -14.39 12.48 41.84
C ALA A 506 -12.99 13.00 41.42
N LEU A 507 -12.84 13.50 40.19
CA LEU A 507 -11.58 13.92 39.58
C LEU A 507 -10.52 12.81 39.51
N VAL A 508 -10.97 11.57 39.34
CA VAL A 508 -10.10 10.42 39.05
C VAL A 508 -9.85 10.40 37.55
N ALA A 509 -8.59 10.45 37.14
CA ALA A 509 -8.20 10.43 35.74
C ALA A 509 -8.43 9.05 35.12
N PRO A 510 -8.72 8.99 33.81
CA PRO A 510 -8.73 7.72 33.08
C PRO A 510 -7.31 7.12 33.03
N LEU A 511 -7.23 5.82 32.82
CA LEU A 511 -5.99 5.05 32.87
C LEU A 511 -5.91 4.08 31.69
N VAL A 512 -4.72 3.96 31.11
CA VAL A 512 -4.34 2.81 30.26
C VAL A 512 -3.25 2.05 31.02
N GLY A 513 -3.62 0.97 31.68
CA GLY A 513 -2.77 0.23 32.61
C GLY A 513 -2.17 -1.04 31.98
N THR A 514 -1.15 -1.60 32.65
CA THR A 514 -0.61 -2.92 32.32
C THR A 514 -0.81 -3.93 33.45
N LEU A 515 -1.40 -5.06 33.11
CA LEU A 515 -1.59 -6.34 33.81
C LEU A 515 -0.36 -7.25 33.78
N SER A 516 0.12 -7.80 34.89
CA SER A 516 0.79 -9.12 34.80
C SER A 516 -0.25 -10.22 34.52
N ALA A 517 0.21 -11.40 34.09
CA ALA A 517 -0.64 -12.59 33.87
C ALA A 517 -1.52 -12.98 35.10
N PHE A 518 -1.17 -12.50 36.30
CA PHE A 518 -1.89 -12.75 37.55
C PHE A 518 -2.72 -11.54 38.03
N GLY A 519 -3.01 -10.59 37.14
CA GLY A 519 -3.88 -9.44 37.45
C GLY A 519 -3.27 -8.41 38.40
N THR A 520 -1.96 -8.41 38.62
CA THR A 520 -1.27 -7.35 39.39
C THR A 520 -0.78 -6.25 38.45
N GLN A 521 -1.13 -4.99 38.72
CA GLN A 521 -0.74 -3.84 37.91
C GLN A 521 0.78 -3.67 37.89
N THR A 522 1.37 -3.66 36.70
CA THR A 522 2.81 -3.51 36.48
C THR A 522 3.21 -2.10 36.05
N GLY A 523 2.25 -1.32 35.55
CA GLY A 523 2.51 0.02 35.02
C GLY A 523 1.29 0.67 34.39
N SER A 524 1.55 1.72 33.63
CA SER A 524 0.56 2.48 32.88
C SER A 524 1.21 3.24 31.73
N LEU A 525 0.46 3.47 30.66
CA LEU A 525 0.85 4.34 29.55
C LEU A 525 0.47 5.80 29.86
N PRO A 526 1.19 6.78 29.29
CA PRO A 526 0.86 8.19 29.46
C PRO A 526 -0.51 8.51 28.86
N VAL A 527 -1.33 9.22 29.63
CA VAL A 527 -2.61 9.78 29.16
C VAL A 527 -2.46 11.28 28.94
N GLY A 528 -2.94 11.75 27.78
CA GLY A 528 -2.86 13.16 27.39
C GLY A 528 -3.61 14.09 28.35
N GLY A 529 -3.15 15.34 28.48
CA GLY A 529 -3.77 16.34 29.37
C GLY A 529 -5.23 16.64 29.03
N ASP A 530 -5.62 16.49 27.76
CA ASP A 530 -6.98 16.69 27.25
C ASP A 530 -8.01 15.74 27.88
N TYR A 531 -7.57 14.59 28.38
CA TYR A 531 -8.43 13.57 28.99
C TYR A 531 -8.63 13.78 30.49
N LEU A 532 -7.85 14.65 31.13
CA LEU A 532 -7.93 14.85 32.57
C LEU A 532 -9.24 15.56 32.96
N PRO A 533 -10.01 15.02 33.92
CA PRO A 533 -11.29 15.61 34.29
C PRO A 533 -11.10 16.98 34.94
N ALA A 534 -11.94 17.94 34.54
CA ALA A 534 -11.97 19.27 35.13
C ALA A 534 -13.18 19.44 36.06
N ALA A 535 -12.96 20.05 37.23
CA ALA A 535 -14.01 20.27 38.24
C ALA A 535 -15.20 21.12 37.75
N ASN A 536 -14.99 21.92 36.70
CA ASN A 536 -16.04 22.72 36.08
C ASN A 536 -16.71 22.03 34.88
N GLN A 537 -16.29 20.80 34.54
CA GLN A 537 -16.79 20.02 33.40
C GLN A 537 -16.72 20.80 32.07
N ALA A 538 -15.70 21.65 31.91
CA ALA A 538 -15.46 22.38 30.66
C ALA A 538 -14.45 21.69 29.74
N SER A 539 -13.72 20.71 30.25
CA SER A 539 -12.74 19.91 29.52
C SER A 539 -12.55 18.56 30.21
N GLY A 540 -11.90 17.62 29.53
CA GLY A 540 -11.65 16.28 30.04
C GLY A 540 -12.72 15.28 29.65
N ILE A 541 -12.56 14.08 30.20
CA ILE A 541 -13.55 13.02 30.12
C ILE A 541 -14.91 13.43 30.70
N ARG A 542 -15.95 12.80 30.18
CA ARG A 542 -17.28 12.77 30.80
C ARG A 542 -17.34 11.60 31.77
N ASN A 543 -18.20 11.70 32.78
CA ASN A 543 -18.36 10.63 33.75
C ASN A 543 -19.10 9.46 33.08
N ASN A 544 -18.53 8.24 33.13
CA ASN A 544 -19.13 7.02 32.59
C ASN A 544 -19.37 7.12 31.07
N LEU A 545 -18.39 7.67 30.37
CA LEU A 545 -18.38 8.05 28.94
C LEU A 545 -16.93 8.20 28.40
N ALA A 546 -15.95 7.60 29.07
CA ALA A 546 -14.50 7.82 28.92
C ALA A 546 -13.83 6.61 28.26
N PHE A 547 -12.60 6.22 28.66
CA PHE A 547 -11.87 5.11 28.04
C PHE A 547 -12.58 3.77 28.26
N GLU A 548 -13.29 3.37 27.22
CA GLU A 548 -14.24 2.26 27.18
C GLU A 548 -13.57 1.11 26.41
N ALA A 549 -13.46 1.27 25.09
CA ALA A 549 -12.87 0.30 24.19
C ALA A 549 -11.34 0.20 24.27
N LEU A 550 -10.79 -1.01 24.15
CA LEU A 550 -9.34 -1.23 24.07
C LEU A 550 -8.98 -2.48 23.26
N THR A 551 -8.07 -2.36 22.30
CA THR A 551 -7.64 -3.50 21.46
C THR A 551 -6.18 -3.41 21.01
N LEU A 552 -5.56 -4.56 20.73
CA LEU A 552 -4.22 -4.68 20.15
C LEU A 552 -4.31 -5.06 18.68
N SER A 553 -3.40 -4.54 17.85
CA SER A 553 -3.19 -5.04 16.49
C SER A 553 -2.72 -6.50 16.50
N PRO A 554 -2.98 -7.27 15.43
CA PRO A 554 -2.52 -8.66 15.31
C PRO A 554 -1.02 -8.87 15.59
N ASP A 555 -0.16 -7.94 15.17
CA ASP A 555 1.28 -7.99 15.44
C ASP A 555 1.70 -7.55 16.86
N GLY A 556 0.74 -7.13 17.69
CA GLY A 556 0.94 -6.62 19.04
C GLY A 556 1.75 -5.32 19.12
N GLN A 557 2.03 -4.65 18.00
CA GLN A 557 2.86 -3.44 17.97
C GLN A 557 2.07 -2.15 18.24
N ARG A 558 0.74 -2.20 18.09
CA ARG A 558 -0.15 -1.04 18.21
C ARG A 558 -1.31 -1.35 19.14
N LEU A 559 -1.60 -0.40 20.03
CA LEU A 559 -2.70 -0.47 20.98
C LEU A 559 -3.66 0.70 20.72
N PHE A 560 -4.93 0.40 20.53
CA PHE A 560 -5.99 1.39 20.32
C PHE A 560 -6.85 1.49 21.58
N VAL A 561 -7.18 2.71 21.99
CA VAL A 561 -8.04 2.99 23.15
C VAL A 561 -9.09 4.03 22.76
N GLY A 562 -10.36 3.68 22.85
CA GLY A 562 -11.49 4.53 22.45
C GLY A 562 -12.17 5.18 23.64
N THR A 563 -12.65 6.41 23.47
CA THR A 563 -13.64 6.99 24.40
C THR A 563 -15.05 6.60 24.01
N GLU A 564 -15.93 6.31 24.97
CA GLU A 564 -17.33 5.98 24.67
C GLU A 564 -18.03 7.14 23.95
N ASN A 565 -17.77 8.37 24.40
CA ASN A 565 -18.34 9.59 23.83
C ASN A 565 -17.29 10.70 23.73
N ALA A 566 -17.70 11.85 23.18
CA ALA A 566 -16.86 13.04 23.10
C ALA A 566 -16.40 13.55 24.46
N LEU A 567 -15.14 13.98 24.54
CA LEU A 567 -14.66 14.81 25.64
C LEU A 567 -15.46 16.13 25.69
N TYR A 568 -15.51 16.78 26.86
CA TYR A 568 -16.27 18.02 27.03
C TYR A 568 -15.90 19.11 26.02
N GLN A 569 -14.62 19.20 25.64
CA GLN A 569 -14.11 20.18 24.68
C GLN A 569 -14.40 19.85 23.20
N ASP A 570 -14.74 18.60 22.87
CA ASP A 570 -14.89 18.15 21.48
C ASP A 570 -16.32 18.26 20.97
N GLY A 571 -17.31 18.21 21.87
CA GLY A 571 -18.72 18.27 21.49
C GLY A 571 -19.64 17.64 22.54
N PRO A 572 -20.95 17.61 22.25
CA PRO A 572 -21.93 16.93 23.11
C PRO A 572 -21.76 15.41 23.07
N ALA A 573 -22.21 14.74 24.13
CA ALA A 573 -22.51 13.30 24.07
C ALA A 573 -23.67 13.05 23.09
N ALA A 574 -23.83 11.80 22.65
CA ALA A 574 -24.87 11.44 21.68
C ALA A 574 -26.28 11.75 22.22
N ASP A 575 -27.15 12.22 21.33
CA ASP A 575 -28.58 12.40 21.60
C ASP A 575 -29.43 11.80 20.47
N LEU A 576 -30.75 11.97 20.53
CA LEU A 576 -31.69 11.40 19.55
C LEU A 576 -31.51 11.91 18.11
N TYR A 577 -30.72 12.96 17.89
CA TYR A 577 -30.58 13.62 16.60
C TYR A 577 -29.12 13.67 16.14
N THR A 578 -28.18 13.60 17.06
CA THR A 578 -26.77 13.86 16.81
C THR A 578 -25.91 12.82 17.52
N GLY A 579 -25.07 12.12 16.78
CA GLY A 579 -24.04 11.28 17.36
C GLY A 579 -22.85 12.07 17.91
N SER A 580 -21.97 11.41 18.63
CA SER A 580 -20.86 12.04 19.37
C SER A 580 -19.50 11.80 18.72
N PRO A 581 -18.59 12.80 18.68
CA PRO A 581 -17.22 12.62 18.23
C PRO A 581 -16.32 12.03 19.34
N SER A 582 -16.33 10.71 19.48
CA SER A 582 -15.38 9.96 20.31
C SER A 582 -13.95 10.06 19.77
N ARG A 583 -12.97 9.91 20.66
CA ARG A 583 -11.54 9.83 20.29
C ARG A 583 -11.07 8.37 20.34
N VAL A 584 -10.24 7.97 19.38
CA VAL A 584 -9.49 6.70 19.45
C VAL A 584 -8.01 7.03 19.46
N VAL A 585 -7.33 6.71 20.55
CA VAL A 585 -5.89 6.94 20.74
C VAL A 585 -5.13 5.72 20.29
N GLU A 586 -4.07 5.91 19.49
CA GLU A 586 -3.14 4.84 19.13
C GLU A 586 -1.82 5.00 19.85
N TYR A 587 -1.38 3.94 20.52
CA TYR A 587 -0.09 3.82 21.18
C TYR A 587 0.81 2.84 20.43
N SER A 588 2.10 3.18 20.31
CA SER A 588 3.14 2.20 19.98
C SER A 588 3.46 1.40 21.25
N THR A 589 3.28 0.07 21.22
CA THR A 589 3.58 -0.80 22.37
C THR A 589 5.08 -0.87 22.66
N ALA A 590 5.91 -0.79 21.61
CA ALA A 590 7.37 -0.74 21.73
C ALA A 590 7.89 0.47 22.53
N THR A 591 7.23 1.62 22.41
CA THR A 591 7.67 2.87 23.07
C THR A 591 6.78 3.30 24.24
N GLY A 592 5.57 2.74 24.34
CA GLY A 592 4.52 3.16 25.26
C GLY A 592 4.01 4.57 25.01
N ARG A 593 4.22 5.14 23.81
CA ARG A 593 3.83 6.52 23.48
C ARG A 593 2.68 6.54 22.49
N GLN A 594 1.81 7.54 22.65
CA GLN A 594 0.81 7.89 21.67
C GLN A 594 1.50 8.29 20.35
N VAL A 595 1.07 7.69 19.25
CA VAL A 595 1.59 7.91 17.89
C VAL A 595 0.56 8.51 16.95
N ALA A 596 -0.73 8.28 17.21
CA ALA A 596 -1.82 8.88 16.46
C ALA A 596 -3.07 9.07 17.35
N GLU A 597 -4.04 9.84 16.83
CA GLU A 597 -5.36 9.99 17.42
C GLU A 597 -6.38 10.16 16.30
N TYR A 598 -7.50 9.45 16.43
CA TYR A 598 -8.57 9.41 15.45
C TYR A 598 -9.87 9.95 16.02
N THR A 599 -10.73 10.48 15.14
CA THR A 599 -12.12 10.83 15.50
C THR A 599 -13.06 9.74 15.01
N TYR A 600 -13.73 9.06 15.95
CA TYR A 600 -14.83 8.13 15.65
C TYR A 600 -16.16 8.83 15.95
N ARG A 601 -17.05 8.92 14.97
CA ARG A 601 -18.38 9.52 15.18
C ARG A 601 -19.41 8.42 15.43
N THR A 602 -19.95 8.34 16.63
CA THR A 602 -21.06 7.43 16.95
C THR A 602 -22.32 7.82 16.18
N GLU A 603 -23.27 6.89 16.03
CA GLU A 603 -24.63 7.19 15.60
C GLU A 603 -25.40 7.97 16.68
N PRO A 604 -26.51 8.64 16.34
CA PRO A 604 -27.47 9.12 17.34
C PRO A 604 -28.02 7.99 18.22
N VAL A 605 -28.69 8.36 19.31
CA VAL A 605 -29.52 7.43 20.09
C VAL A 605 -30.64 6.90 19.21
N GLN A 606 -30.84 5.58 19.20
CA GLN A 606 -31.75 4.91 18.27
C GLN A 606 -33.22 5.04 18.67
N ASP A 607 -33.51 4.84 19.96
CA ASP A 607 -34.87 4.93 20.48
C ASP A 607 -35.11 6.12 21.40
N ALA A 608 -36.29 6.72 21.32
CA ALA A 608 -36.67 7.76 22.26
C ALA A 608 -36.98 7.19 23.66
N PRO A 609 -36.43 7.76 24.75
CA PRO A 609 -36.70 7.29 26.09
C PRO A 609 -38.15 7.58 26.52
N SER A 610 -38.69 6.74 27.39
CA SER A 610 -40.03 6.81 27.96
C SER A 610 -39.98 6.79 29.50
N PRO A 611 -40.39 7.88 30.20
CA PRO A 611 -40.97 9.11 29.66
C PRO A 611 -39.94 9.98 28.93
N ALA A 612 -40.43 10.85 28.03
CA ALA A 612 -39.59 11.77 27.28
C ALA A 612 -38.69 12.63 28.20
N GLY A 613 -37.40 12.71 27.87
CA GLY A 613 -36.38 13.41 28.65
C GLY A 613 -35.72 12.55 29.75
N ALA A 614 -36.07 11.27 29.88
CA ALA A 614 -35.28 10.32 30.66
C ALA A 614 -33.93 10.00 29.99
N PHE A 615 -33.06 9.30 30.70
CA PHE A 615 -31.69 9.01 30.25
C PHE A 615 -31.69 8.14 28.99
N ALA A 616 -30.84 8.54 28.04
CA ALA A 616 -30.58 7.83 26.81
C ALA A 616 -29.17 8.20 26.31
N ASN A 617 -28.47 7.23 25.73
CA ASN A 617 -27.12 7.43 25.19
C ASN A 617 -26.85 6.47 24.02
N ASN A 618 -25.85 6.79 23.22
CA ASN A 618 -25.19 5.88 22.30
C ASN A 618 -23.67 6.08 22.41
N GLY A 619 -22.93 4.98 22.48
CA GLY A 619 -21.51 4.98 22.80
C GLY A 619 -20.70 4.03 21.94
N LEU A 620 -19.43 4.38 21.69
CA LEU A 620 -18.42 3.44 21.19
C LEU A 620 -17.96 2.56 22.35
N VAL A 621 -18.49 1.34 22.44
CA VAL A 621 -18.28 0.47 23.60
C VAL A 621 -17.12 -0.50 23.44
N GLU A 622 -16.81 -0.92 22.21
CA GLU A 622 -15.67 -1.82 21.98
C GLU A 622 -15.01 -1.58 20.62
N LEU A 623 -13.73 -1.95 20.56
CA LEU A 623 -12.92 -1.99 19.35
C LEU A 623 -12.28 -3.38 19.21
N LEU A 624 -12.13 -3.85 17.97
CA LEU A 624 -11.33 -5.02 17.66
C LEU A 624 -10.50 -4.75 16.41
N ALA A 625 -9.18 -4.75 16.54
CA ALA A 625 -8.31 -4.55 15.39
C ALA A 625 -8.35 -5.77 14.46
N LEU A 626 -8.56 -5.52 13.17
CA LEU A 626 -8.60 -6.55 12.13
C LEU A 626 -7.25 -6.72 11.41
N ASP A 627 -6.42 -5.67 11.44
CA ASP A 627 -5.13 -5.65 10.75
C ASP A 627 -4.09 -4.73 11.41
N ASP A 628 -2.87 -4.79 10.87
CA ASP A 628 -1.74 -3.94 11.27
C ASP A 628 -1.73 -2.57 10.56
N ARG A 629 -2.85 -2.14 9.99
CA ARG A 629 -3.01 -0.81 9.34
C ARG A 629 -3.98 0.11 10.06
N GLY A 630 -4.78 -0.41 10.98
CA GLY A 630 -5.73 0.36 11.80
C GLY A 630 -7.17 0.22 11.34
N THR A 631 -7.47 -0.83 10.58
CA THR A 631 -8.86 -1.26 10.35
C THR A 631 -9.41 -1.87 11.64
N LEU A 632 -10.54 -1.34 12.11
CA LEU A 632 -11.16 -1.72 13.38
C LEU A 632 -12.59 -2.19 13.12
N LEU A 633 -13.04 -3.22 13.85
CA LEU A 633 -14.44 -3.35 14.18
C LEU A 633 -14.75 -2.43 15.36
N ALA A 634 -15.85 -1.71 15.27
CA ALA A 634 -16.34 -0.79 16.29
C ALA A 634 -17.75 -1.20 16.70
N LEU A 635 -17.93 -1.51 17.98
CA LEU A 635 -19.22 -1.85 18.55
C LEU A 635 -19.86 -0.57 19.12
N GLU A 636 -21.07 -0.27 18.69
CA GLU A 636 -21.89 0.79 19.27
C GLU A 636 -23.07 0.20 20.03
N ARG A 637 -23.37 0.80 21.19
CA ARG A 637 -24.49 0.41 22.04
C ARG A 637 -25.33 1.62 22.41
N SER A 638 -26.59 1.59 21.98
CA SER A 638 -27.59 2.59 22.34
C SER A 638 -28.56 2.08 23.40
N PHE A 639 -28.70 2.86 24.48
CA PHE A 639 -29.64 2.61 25.57
C PHE A 639 -30.65 3.75 25.68
N SER A 640 -31.91 3.41 25.96
CA SER A 640 -32.96 4.37 26.27
C SER A 640 -33.87 3.89 27.40
N THR A 641 -34.02 4.73 28.42
CA THR A 641 -34.89 4.42 29.57
C THR A 641 -36.31 4.07 29.11
N GLY A 642 -36.83 2.93 29.58
CA GLY A 642 -38.21 2.50 29.26
C GLY A 642 -38.38 1.82 27.91
N VAL A 643 -37.29 1.62 27.16
CA VAL A 643 -37.21 0.76 25.99
C VAL A 643 -36.67 -0.61 26.43
N PRO A 644 -37.27 -1.75 26.04
CA PRO A 644 -36.75 -3.06 26.39
C PRO A 644 -35.44 -3.38 25.64
N GLY A 645 -34.40 -3.77 26.35
CA GLY A 645 -33.10 -4.14 25.78
C GLY A 645 -32.26 -2.93 25.34
N ASN A 646 -31.19 -3.20 24.58
CA ASN A 646 -30.32 -2.22 23.95
C ASN A 646 -30.31 -2.42 22.43
N ASP A 647 -30.07 -1.35 21.67
CA ASP A 647 -29.75 -1.42 20.24
C ASP A 647 -28.23 -1.53 20.09
N ILE A 648 -27.78 -2.59 19.41
CA ILE A 648 -26.36 -2.90 19.24
C ILE A 648 -26.04 -2.92 17.75
N ARG A 649 -25.01 -2.19 17.34
CA ARG A 649 -24.55 -2.17 15.96
C ARG A 649 -23.04 -2.35 15.87
N LEU A 650 -22.63 -3.14 14.90
CA LEU A 650 -21.23 -3.37 14.59
C LEU A 650 -20.87 -2.65 13.30
N PHE A 651 -19.80 -1.87 13.35
CA PHE A 651 -19.28 -1.13 12.23
C PHE A 651 -17.85 -1.56 11.89
N LEU A 652 -17.51 -1.47 10.62
CA LEU A 652 -16.15 -1.53 10.12
C LEU A 652 -15.63 -0.11 9.95
N ALA A 653 -14.60 0.24 10.71
CA ALA A 653 -14.04 1.58 10.81
C ALA A 653 -12.60 1.62 10.26
N ARG A 654 -12.30 2.60 9.39
CA ARG A 654 -10.99 2.76 8.76
C ARG A 654 -10.51 4.20 8.82
N PRO A 655 -9.21 4.46 9.05
CA PRO A 655 -8.63 5.79 8.92
C PRO A 655 -8.90 6.39 7.54
N ASP A 656 -9.36 7.64 7.52
CA ASP A 656 -9.54 8.45 6.31
C ASP A 656 -8.62 9.69 6.39
N PRO A 657 -7.35 9.57 5.96
CA PRO A 657 -6.37 10.66 6.06
C PRO A 657 -6.79 11.94 5.31
N ALA A 658 -7.60 11.82 4.26
CA ALA A 658 -8.08 12.96 3.49
C ALA A 658 -9.03 13.86 4.30
N GLY A 659 -9.66 13.32 5.35
CA GLY A 659 -10.59 14.04 6.22
C GLY A 659 -9.97 14.65 7.48
N ALA A 660 -8.63 14.65 7.63
CA ALA A 660 -7.98 15.09 8.86
C ALA A 660 -8.38 16.51 9.30
N ASP A 661 -8.66 16.69 10.59
CA ASP A 661 -9.08 17.97 11.14
C ASP A 661 -7.90 18.94 11.39
N ALA A 662 -8.19 20.19 11.77
CA ALA A 662 -7.17 21.20 12.02
C ALA A 662 -6.24 20.89 13.22
N THR A 663 -6.58 19.88 14.02
CA THR A 663 -5.74 19.38 15.13
C THR A 663 -4.86 18.20 14.70
N GLY A 664 -5.01 17.74 13.44
CA GLY A 664 -4.31 16.58 12.90
C GLY A 664 -4.96 15.25 13.21
N ARG A 665 -6.17 15.24 13.79
CA ARG A 665 -6.92 13.99 14.06
C ARG A 665 -7.52 13.47 12.77
N VAL A 666 -7.26 12.21 12.47
CA VAL A 666 -7.76 11.53 11.28
C VAL A 666 -9.16 10.96 11.58
N PRO A 667 -10.20 11.25 10.80
CA PRO A 667 -11.51 10.63 11.02
C PRO A 667 -11.47 9.14 10.69
N LEU A 668 -12.26 8.34 11.41
CA LEU A 668 -12.58 6.97 11.01
C LEU A 668 -13.85 6.97 10.16
N ARG A 669 -13.71 6.57 8.89
CA ARG A 669 -14.86 6.27 8.02
C ARG A 669 -15.43 4.92 8.44
N LYS A 670 -16.73 4.88 8.73
CA LYS A 670 -17.42 3.67 9.18
C LYS A 670 -18.45 3.16 8.19
N GLU A 671 -18.63 1.84 8.18
CA GLU A 671 -19.60 1.08 7.39
C GLU A 671 -20.32 0.10 8.30
N LEU A 672 -21.66 0.01 8.22
CA LEU A 672 -22.43 -0.92 9.04
C LEU A 672 -22.14 -2.35 8.58
N VAL A 673 -21.72 -3.21 9.51
CA VAL A 673 -21.51 -4.65 9.29
C VAL A 673 -22.77 -5.42 9.67
N LEU A 674 -23.26 -5.19 10.89
CA LEU A 674 -24.42 -5.91 11.43
C LEU A 674 -25.23 -4.99 12.35
N ASP A 675 -26.54 -4.98 12.13
CA ASP A 675 -27.51 -4.51 13.12
C ASP A 675 -28.03 -5.74 13.89
N PHE A 676 -27.82 -5.77 15.20
CA PHE A 676 -28.11 -6.97 15.99
C PHE A 676 -29.61 -7.17 16.22
N ASP A 677 -30.44 -6.15 15.95
CA ASP A 677 -31.90 -6.32 15.95
C ASP A 677 -32.35 -7.39 14.94
N ASP A 678 -31.57 -7.60 13.87
CA ASP A 678 -31.84 -8.63 12.85
C ASP A 678 -31.76 -10.06 13.40
N LEU A 679 -31.13 -10.26 14.57
CA LEU A 679 -31.02 -11.57 15.22
C LEU A 679 -32.34 -12.04 15.85
N GLY A 680 -33.29 -11.13 16.09
CA GLY A 680 -34.58 -11.45 16.69
C GLY A 680 -34.52 -11.94 18.14
N ILE A 681 -33.48 -11.55 18.87
CA ILE A 681 -33.26 -11.84 20.29
C ILE A 681 -33.28 -10.54 21.11
N THR A 682 -33.56 -10.62 22.41
CA THR A 682 -33.42 -9.46 23.30
C THR A 682 -31.97 -9.31 23.71
N LEU A 683 -31.36 -8.19 23.31
CA LEU A 683 -29.97 -7.86 23.60
C LEU A 683 -29.86 -7.10 24.93
N ASP A 684 -28.87 -7.47 25.74
CA ASP A 684 -28.51 -6.73 26.96
C ASP A 684 -27.37 -5.73 26.69
N ASN A 685 -26.69 -5.25 27.72
CA ASN A 685 -25.62 -4.24 27.66
C ASN A 685 -24.33 -4.80 27.00
N VAL A 686 -24.35 -5.11 25.70
CA VAL A 686 -23.19 -5.72 25.00
C VAL A 686 -22.05 -4.71 24.90
N GLU A 687 -20.89 -5.05 25.48
CA GLU A 687 -19.77 -4.11 25.67
C GLU A 687 -18.39 -4.74 25.40
N GLY A 688 -18.26 -6.06 25.39
CA GLY A 688 -16.98 -6.71 25.07
C GLY A 688 -17.04 -7.53 23.78
N MET A 689 -15.93 -7.60 23.05
CA MET A 689 -15.82 -8.31 21.76
C MET A 689 -14.40 -8.81 21.51
N THR A 690 -14.26 -10.06 21.06
CA THR A 690 -12.96 -10.60 20.64
C THR A 690 -13.11 -11.72 19.61
N PHE A 691 -12.04 -12.00 18.87
CA PHE A 691 -11.97 -13.25 18.10
C PHE A 691 -11.74 -14.44 19.05
N GLY A 692 -12.38 -15.56 18.74
CA GLY A 692 -12.25 -16.80 19.50
C GLY A 692 -11.53 -17.91 18.70
N PRO A 693 -11.70 -19.18 19.11
CA PRO A 693 -11.12 -20.32 18.40
C PRO A 693 -11.66 -20.45 16.96
N GLU A 694 -10.91 -21.15 16.12
CA GLU A 694 -11.40 -21.63 14.83
C GLU A 694 -12.50 -22.69 15.01
N LEU A 695 -13.55 -22.58 14.20
CA LEU A 695 -14.61 -23.57 14.12
C LEU A 695 -14.14 -24.83 13.38
N PRO A 696 -14.83 -25.97 13.54
CA PRO A 696 -14.52 -27.20 12.81
C PRO A 696 -14.54 -27.06 11.28
N ASP A 697 -15.24 -26.06 10.74
CA ASP A 697 -15.31 -25.75 9.31
C ASP A 697 -14.19 -24.82 8.81
N GLY A 698 -13.30 -24.36 9.71
CA GLY A 698 -12.16 -23.51 9.43
C GLY A 698 -12.44 -22.01 9.50
N ARG A 699 -13.69 -21.59 9.77
CA ARG A 699 -14.01 -20.17 10.00
C ARG A 699 -13.57 -19.73 11.39
N ARG A 700 -13.24 -18.45 11.56
CA ARG A 700 -12.98 -17.86 12.88
C ARG A 700 -14.30 -17.57 13.59
N THR A 701 -14.25 -17.53 14.92
CA THR A 701 -15.37 -17.08 15.74
C THR A 701 -15.18 -15.63 16.16
N LEU A 702 -16.27 -14.87 16.18
CA LEU A 702 -16.37 -13.59 16.87
C LEU A 702 -17.28 -13.79 18.07
N VAL A 703 -16.82 -13.43 19.26
CA VAL A 703 -17.57 -13.58 20.51
C VAL A 703 -17.75 -12.22 21.16
N LEU A 704 -18.99 -11.94 21.55
CA LEU A 704 -19.37 -10.74 22.29
C LEU A 704 -19.89 -11.10 23.68
N VAL A 705 -19.74 -10.19 24.63
CA VAL A 705 -20.26 -10.34 26.00
C VAL A 705 -21.04 -9.10 26.43
N SER A 706 -22.11 -9.31 27.20
CA SER A 706 -22.86 -8.23 27.84
C SER A 706 -22.57 -8.09 29.32
N ASP A 707 -22.55 -6.85 29.73
CA ASP A 707 -22.63 -6.43 31.12
C ASP A 707 -24.08 -6.57 31.63
N ASP A 708 -24.24 -7.01 32.87
CA ASP A 708 -25.53 -7.07 33.56
C ASP A 708 -25.74 -5.91 34.54
N ASN A 709 -24.79 -4.97 34.63
CA ASN A 709 -24.74 -3.87 35.60
C ASN A 709 -24.95 -4.31 37.06
N PHE A 710 -24.74 -5.59 37.39
CA PHE A 710 -25.18 -6.21 38.64
C PHE A 710 -26.67 -5.95 38.96
N SER A 711 -27.53 -5.95 37.94
CA SER A 711 -28.97 -5.69 38.04
C SER A 711 -29.82 -6.94 37.85
N GLU A 712 -30.86 -7.09 38.69
CA GLU A 712 -31.80 -8.21 38.60
C GLU A 712 -32.62 -8.24 37.29
N THR A 713 -32.64 -7.11 36.57
CA THR A 713 -33.40 -6.93 35.32
C THR A 713 -32.58 -7.21 34.07
N GLN A 714 -31.29 -7.51 34.23
CA GLN A 714 -30.34 -7.77 33.16
C GLN A 714 -29.71 -9.15 33.34
N ALA A 715 -29.04 -9.64 32.31
CA ALA A 715 -28.30 -10.89 32.34
C ALA A 715 -27.01 -10.75 31.53
N THR A 716 -25.97 -11.46 31.96
CA THR A 716 -24.77 -11.63 31.15
C THR A 716 -25.07 -12.57 29.99
N GLN A 717 -24.93 -12.07 28.77
CA GLN A 717 -25.09 -12.79 27.52
C GLN A 717 -23.73 -12.95 26.85
N PHE A 718 -23.48 -14.12 26.27
CA PHE A 718 -22.42 -14.34 25.30
C PHE A 718 -23.08 -14.61 23.95
N LEU A 719 -22.63 -13.90 22.93
CA LEU A 719 -23.08 -14.09 21.54
C LEU A 719 -21.90 -14.61 20.74
N ALA A 720 -22.11 -15.62 19.89
CA ALA A 720 -21.06 -16.14 19.01
C ALA A 720 -21.50 -16.07 17.55
N PHE A 721 -20.55 -15.73 16.68
CA PHE A 721 -20.72 -15.64 15.24
C PHE A 721 -19.58 -16.40 14.54
N ALA A 722 -19.87 -17.07 13.43
CA ALA A 722 -18.86 -17.46 12.48
C ALA A 722 -18.58 -16.28 11.55
N VAL A 723 -17.31 -16.09 11.21
CA VAL A 723 -16.87 -14.95 10.41
C VAL A 723 -16.49 -15.44 9.01
N ASP A 724 -17.24 -14.97 8.01
CA ASP A 724 -16.99 -15.19 6.58
C ASP A 724 -16.44 -13.91 5.95
N GLY A 725 -15.26 -14.00 5.35
CA GLY A 725 -14.56 -12.83 4.78
C GLY A 725 -13.09 -13.12 4.54
N GLY A 726 -12.77 -13.72 3.40
CA GLY A 726 -11.39 -14.01 2.98
C GLY A 726 -10.52 -12.74 2.98
N THR A 727 -9.25 -12.89 3.38
CA THR A 727 -8.17 -11.87 3.37
C THR A 727 -8.36 -10.57 4.17
N ALA A 728 -9.57 -10.22 4.63
CA ALA A 728 -9.85 -8.97 5.38
C ALA A 728 -9.45 -9.03 6.87
N ILE A 729 -9.06 -10.20 7.34
CA ILE A 729 -8.67 -10.43 8.73
C ILE A 729 -7.31 -11.13 8.67
N ALA A 730 -6.24 -10.37 8.89
CA ALA A 730 -4.87 -10.88 8.87
C ALA A 730 -4.52 -11.59 10.17
#